data_AF-A0A7C5MA13-F1
#
_entry.id   AF-A0A7C5MA13-F1
#
_cell.length_a   1.000
_cell.length_b   1.000
_cell.length_c   1.000
_cell.angle_alpha   90.00
_cell.angle_beta   90.00
_cell.angle_gamma   90.00
#
_symmetry.space_group_name_H-M   'P 1'
#
loop_
_entity.id
_entity.type
_entity.pdbx_description
1 polymer ?
#
loop_
_entity_poly.entity_id
_entity_poly.type
_entity_poly.pdbx_seq_one_letter_code
_entity_poly.pdbx_strand_id
1 'polypeptide(L)'
;MASRHHVTLVSMAILAGCDAVGPAPHGVGRAPGALACTVPFDPDCTVSLPWAEGFDAASKLADVGFQVKDFGNPALANWVLAPDGELGPDKFLRFRWTPTANGVKTIIFGPRIDCHTADPMAPDGDSYNKLSTTTVQWRMRFRHATGGKPVTLRLVLSSDSGTTWTPVAEWPELSGDIEYGIFSYPLPGDLWKAPDLRVGFQVEAASTADVQDLQIDDVRVAAGVPNQLVKSFLLRCHSQTGDCSSSASYDLVCDSNPKPSDQVPRCEVKPGESMPELTMGVCERYRLVACYDDPDACYSSWNFFGFPASKLDGSPLESPPFITPEGCVSGSGGMCPTSTGGFICSIEVAPKCQENLAGSYRVGVVTVDEYDPKKKPHSIFETLSKLTITVLLEDGFIVWAPNGGATDPEAMALRNAIASTGRKVQILRDILVPKDLSKYSGILAVLGSRGRTRLVTEAEAQRLAAYLESGGSLYVEGGDFWSEARQPKTSVHPYFKVFTLADGPAGGKLEGPAVGYNFLDGLSYALSQGPVNNYNDLLGHAPASGALEVLRVSDPTPGALAVAYEGLAKSGKTYRTIASSFPWAGLLAGPSPTMAALDKYLTFMEKGHPGCQGQKGCEDLDPCTADACVAGSCKNQRDPQCIECMDDLFMADGVTPSCPPDQACVQALGTCKPIFCGPVPCTVTATYQGPALPFSPKKPAEAALSVSTGGTVRAVQVQVRVTTPYRGGVVLTLIAPDGKSVRLKDPNPSDWGSDIRATYDMGVPLPKDQSLATLVGRGLAGTWRLRAEAVAPPGALEVVSWTLRAAVRQEDGLSCQADDECASAWCDAGTCRTPQPLSTLLYEEDCWTDWPTPYKDALDALGWQYSVATGEKDFLKALKAGGFDLVIYVRYRTQSAPDVIAALKSFVDAGGRLVFSVWDPDFKQPLYGLMGIDGGVTYKSPAPLNAWEPDHPLFARPFGVPATLSPVQDTCIVDGARVTVKDGVAVAGLGGPGEAGQAAVVIGPTGRTIYMGEVPFLFAPEDARGFLANQIHWLATHGGM
;
A
#
# COMPACT_ATOMS: atom_id res chain seq x y z
N MET A 1 -37.49 -14.69 -13.24
CA MET A 1 -38.46 -15.66 -13.79
C MET A 1 -38.40 -15.57 -15.29
N ALA A 2 -37.66 -16.48 -15.94
CA ALA A 2 -37.54 -16.55 -17.40
C ALA A 2 -37.34 -18.04 -17.76
N SER A 3 -38.22 -18.57 -18.60
CA SER A 3 -38.18 -19.94 -19.09
C SER A 3 -36.97 -20.12 -20.01
N ARG A 4 -35.96 -20.88 -19.56
CA ARG A 4 -34.87 -21.32 -20.43
C ARG A 4 -35.40 -22.38 -21.38
N HIS A 5 -35.49 -22.04 -22.66
CA HIS A 5 -35.60 -23.05 -23.72
C HIS A 5 -34.25 -23.77 -23.80
N HIS A 6 -34.11 -24.85 -23.02
CA HIS A 6 -33.13 -25.86 -23.30
C HIS A 6 -33.50 -26.51 -24.63
N VAL A 7 -32.67 -26.31 -25.64
CA VAL A 7 -32.56 -27.28 -26.72
C VAL A 7 -31.81 -28.46 -26.11
N THR A 8 -32.53 -29.25 -25.33
CA THR A 8 -32.15 -30.64 -25.10
C THR A 8 -32.10 -31.24 -26.50
N LEU A 9 -30.92 -31.58 -27.00
CA LEU A 9 -30.83 -32.73 -27.88
C LEU A 9 -31.46 -33.84 -27.05
N VAL A 10 -32.75 -34.07 -27.27
CA VAL A 10 -33.42 -35.24 -26.74
C VAL A 10 -32.50 -36.36 -27.17
N SER A 11 -31.86 -37.03 -26.22
CA SER A 11 -31.39 -38.40 -26.39
C SER A 11 -32.63 -39.20 -26.77
N MET A 12 -33.06 -39.05 -28.02
CA MET A 12 -34.02 -39.92 -28.64
C MET A 12 -33.24 -41.20 -28.73
N ALA A 13 -33.57 -42.11 -27.82
CA ALA A 13 -33.03 -43.44 -27.75
C ALA A 13 -32.89 -44.02 -29.15
N ILE A 14 -31.66 -44.04 -29.68
CA ILE A 14 -31.27 -45.03 -30.66
C ILE A 14 -30.81 -46.24 -29.85
N LEU A 15 -31.80 -46.86 -29.19
CA LEU A 15 -31.78 -48.27 -28.82
C LEU A 15 -32.39 -49.12 -29.95
N ALA A 16 -32.42 -48.59 -31.18
CA ALA A 16 -32.82 -49.34 -32.36
C ALA A 16 -31.58 -50.02 -32.96
N GLY A 17 -31.14 -51.11 -32.33
CA GLY A 17 -30.01 -51.92 -32.82
C GLY A 17 -29.66 -53.13 -31.96
N CYS A 18 -29.93 -53.09 -30.65
CA CYS A 18 -29.72 -54.24 -29.78
C CYS A 18 -31.08 -54.80 -29.33
N ASP A 19 -31.65 -55.66 -30.18
CA ASP A 19 -32.90 -56.38 -29.91
C ASP A 19 -32.78 -57.22 -28.64
N ALA A 20 -33.69 -56.96 -27.69
CA ALA A 20 -33.87 -57.78 -26.51
C ALA A 20 -34.40 -59.17 -26.89
N VAL A 21 -33.75 -60.22 -26.38
CA VAL A 21 -34.18 -61.61 -26.58
C VAL A 21 -35.49 -61.89 -25.82
N GLY A 22 -36.60 -62.10 -26.54
CA GLY A 22 -37.78 -62.89 -26.10
C GLY A 22 -39.13 -62.14 -25.97
N PRO A 23 -40.29 -62.82 -26.22
CA PRO A 23 -41.59 -62.15 -26.38
C PRO A 23 -42.28 -61.84 -25.04
N ALA A 24 -42.91 -60.67 -24.93
CA ALA A 24 -43.71 -60.27 -23.77
C ALA A 24 -45.18 -60.75 -23.87
N PRO A 25 -45.83 -61.16 -22.75
CA PRO A 25 -47.27 -61.45 -22.73
C PRO A 25 -48.09 -60.16 -22.55
N HIS A 26 -49.28 -60.16 -23.13
CA HIS A 26 -50.27 -59.08 -23.15
C HIS A 26 -50.69 -58.56 -21.76
N GLY A 27 -50.93 -57.24 -21.68
CA GLY A 27 -52.04 -56.68 -20.90
C GLY A 27 -51.75 -55.47 -19.99
N VAL A 28 -52.63 -54.47 -20.11
CA VAL A 28 -52.91 -53.33 -19.20
C VAL A 28 -52.15 -52.03 -19.48
N GLY A 29 -52.90 -51.01 -19.93
CA GLY A 29 -52.42 -49.65 -20.14
C GLY A 29 -52.36 -48.78 -18.86
N ARG A 30 -51.42 -47.83 -18.86
CA ARG A 30 -51.36 -46.65 -17.96
C ARG A 30 -50.47 -45.53 -18.55
N ALA A 31 -50.73 -44.30 -18.09
CA ALA A 31 -50.31 -42.97 -18.59
C ALA A 31 -48.77 -42.67 -18.54
N PRO A 32 -48.28 -41.59 -19.22
CA PRO A 32 -46.87 -41.38 -19.51
C PRO A 32 -46.12 -40.77 -18.31
N GLY A 33 -45.30 -41.59 -17.68
CA GLY A 33 -44.23 -41.18 -16.76
C GLY A 33 -42.95 -41.90 -17.18
N ALA A 34 -41.82 -41.21 -17.13
CA ALA A 34 -40.51 -41.68 -17.59
C ALA A 34 -40.20 -43.11 -17.11
N LEU A 35 -40.20 -44.06 -18.05
CA LEU A 35 -39.61 -45.38 -17.86
C LEU A 35 -38.10 -45.22 -18.05
N ALA A 36 -37.35 -45.23 -16.95
CA ALA A 36 -35.92 -45.48 -17.01
C ALA A 36 -35.72 -46.93 -17.49
N CYS A 37 -35.13 -47.13 -18.67
CA CYS A 37 -34.70 -48.44 -19.12
C CYS A 37 -33.55 -48.91 -18.21
N THR A 38 -33.84 -49.74 -17.21
CA THR A 38 -32.85 -50.37 -16.31
C THR A 38 -32.31 -51.68 -16.89
N VAL A 39 -32.02 -51.74 -18.18
CA VAL A 39 -31.34 -52.90 -18.78
C VAL A 39 -29.84 -52.57 -18.86
N PRO A 40 -28.93 -53.41 -18.31
CA PRO A 40 -27.50 -53.21 -18.49
C PRO A 40 -27.14 -53.19 -19.97
N PHE A 41 -26.27 -52.27 -20.40
CA PHE A 41 -25.72 -52.27 -21.74
C PHE A 41 -24.97 -53.58 -21.99
N ASP A 42 -25.29 -54.27 -23.08
CA ASP A 42 -24.58 -55.49 -23.47
C ASP A 42 -23.18 -55.11 -23.97
N PRO A 43 -22.08 -55.54 -23.31
CA PRO A 43 -20.73 -55.21 -23.73
C PRO A 43 -20.34 -55.72 -25.13
N ASP A 44 -21.13 -56.64 -25.69
CA ASP A 44 -21.02 -57.15 -27.06
C ASP A 44 -21.97 -56.45 -28.06
N CYS A 45 -22.75 -55.46 -27.62
CA CYS A 45 -23.58 -54.61 -28.48
C CYS A 45 -22.69 -53.74 -29.38
N THR A 46 -23.02 -53.73 -30.67
CA THR A 46 -22.41 -52.85 -31.68
C THR A 46 -23.38 -51.71 -32.00
N VAL A 47 -22.91 -50.46 -31.91
CA VAL A 47 -23.69 -49.26 -32.21
C VAL A 47 -23.39 -48.75 -33.62
N SER A 48 -24.39 -48.23 -34.32
CA SER A 48 -24.25 -47.67 -35.67
C SER A 48 -23.85 -46.20 -35.66
N LEU A 49 -23.31 -45.71 -36.78
CA LEU A 49 -23.06 -44.29 -37.00
C LEU A 49 -24.35 -43.50 -37.35
N PRO A 50 -24.40 -42.19 -37.02
CA PRO A 50 -23.48 -41.49 -36.12
C PRO A 50 -23.75 -41.90 -34.67
N TRP A 51 -22.69 -42.06 -33.88
CA TRP A 51 -22.76 -42.35 -32.45
C TRP A 51 -22.29 -41.14 -31.64
N ALA A 52 -23.02 -40.79 -30.58
CA ALA A 52 -22.68 -39.72 -29.66
C ALA A 52 -23.01 -40.14 -28.23
N GLU A 53 -22.09 -39.86 -27.31
CA GLU A 53 -22.27 -40.08 -25.88
C GLU A 53 -21.94 -38.80 -25.11
N GLY A 54 -22.97 -38.23 -24.47
CA GLY A 54 -22.89 -37.07 -23.59
C GLY A 54 -23.07 -37.41 -22.11
N PHE A 55 -23.13 -38.70 -21.75
CA PHE A 55 -23.11 -39.25 -20.39
C PHE A 55 -24.28 -38.88 -19.45
N ASP A 56 -25.17 -37.97 -19.86
CA ASP A 56 -26.33 -37.48 -19.12
C ASP A 56 -27.20 -38.57 -18.51
N ALA A 57 -27.59 -39.52 -19.37
CA ALA A 57 -28.54 -40.59 -19.04
C ALA A 57 -27.89 -41.72 -18.22
N ALA A 58 -26.55 -41.78 -18.16
CA ALA A 58 -25.82 -42.87 -17.51
C ALA A 58 -25.84 -42.74 -15.98
N SER A 59 -26.07 -43.83 -15.24
CA SER A 59 -25.87 -43.85 -13.78
C SER A 59 -24.49 -44.36 -13.39
N LYS A 60 -23.89 -45.19 -14.24
CA LYS A 60 -22.50 -45.67 -14.19
C LYS A 60 -21.96 -45.81 -15.61
N LEU A 61 -20.64 -45.80 -15.77
CA LEU A 61 -19.97 -45.91 -17.08
C LEU A 61 -20.40 -47.16 -17.88
N ALA A 62 -20.65 -48.28 -17.18
CA ALA A 62 -21.11 -49.50 -17.83
C ALA A 62 -22.54 -49.40 -18.42
N ASP A 63 -23.36 -48.43 -18.01
CA ASP A 63 -24.71 -48.26 -18.58
C ASP A 63 -24.68 -47.75 -20.03
N VAL A 64 -23.55 -47.19 -20.44
CA VAL A 64 -23.32 -46.64 -21.79
C VAL A 64 -22.17 -47.36 -22.51
N GLY A 65 -21.87 -48.58 -22.09
CA GLY A 65 -20.88 -49.44 -22.75
C GLY A 65 -19.42 -49.08 -22.50
N PHE A 66 -19.13 -48.16 -21.58
CA PHE A 66 -17.74 -47.81 -21.23
C PHE A 66 -17.12 -48.81 -20.26
N GLN A 67 -15.88 -49.19 -20.53
CA GLN A 67 -15.10 -50.16 -19.78
C GLN A 67 -13.69 -49.62 -19.50
N VAL A 68 -13.06 -50.09 -18.42
CA VAL A 68 -11.69 -49.72 -18.06
C VAL A 68 -10.78 -50.93 -18.12
N LYS A 69 -9.56 -50.74 -18.64
CA LYS A 69 -8.50 -51.74 -18.69
C LYS A 69 -7.20 -51.15 -18.17
N ASP A 70 -6.65 -51.78 -17.14
CA ASP A 70 -5.36 -51.42 -16.54
C ASP A 70 -4.25 -52.30 -17.12
N PHE A 71 -3.12 -51.69 -17.49
CA PHE A 71 -1.93 -52.36 -18.02
C PHE A 71 -0.79 -52.40 -16.99
N GLY A 72 -1.02 -51.84 -15.80
CA GLY A 72 -0.08 -51.74 -14.68
C GLY A 72 -0.81 -51.82 -13.34
N ASN A 73 -0.46 -50.95 -12.39
CA ASN A 73 -1.16 -50.89 -11.11
C ASN A 73 -2.63 -50.45 -11.31
N PRO A 74 -3.59 -51.00 -10.53
CA PRO A 74 -5.01 -50.71 -10.71
C PRO A 74 -5.33 -49.22 -10.58
N ALA A 75 -6.03 -48.67 -11.56
CA ALA A 75 -6.52 -47.28 -11.59
C ALA A 75 -8.01 -47.19 -11.94
N LEU A 76 -8.73 -48.32 -11.94
CA LEU A 76 -10.18 -48.38 -12.14
C LEU A 76 -10.96 -47.37 -11.29
N ALA A 77 -10.60 -47.20 -10.02
CA ALA A 77 -11.28 -46.29 -9.09
C ALA A 77 -11.05 -44.81 -9.39
N ASN A 78 -10.06 -44.47 -10.24
CA ASN A 78 -9.74 -43.11 -10.63
C ASN A 78 -10.62 -42.62 -11.79
N TRP A 79 -11.15 -43.54 -12.60
CA TRP A 79 -12.14 -43.24 -13.63
C TRP A 79 -13.54 -43.21 -13.03
N VAL A 80 -14.18 -42.05 -13.07
CA VAL A 80 -15.52 -41.84 -12.53
C VAL A 80 -16.41 -41.14 -13.53
N LEU A 81 -17.70 -41.44 -13.43
CA LEU A 81 -18.76 -40.62 -14.02
C LEU A 81 -19.05 -39.49 -13.04
N ALA A 82 -18.61 -38.28 -13.36
CA ALA A 82 -18.74 -37.12 -12.47
C ALA A 82 -20.03 -36.35 -12.82
N PRO A 83 -20.90 -36.02 -11.84
CA PRO A 83 -22.04 -35.13 -12.04
C PRO A 83 -21.67 -33.65 -11.90
N ASP A 84 -20.40 -33.37 -11.59
CA ASP A 84 -19.90 -32.05 -11.22
C ASP A 84 -18.49 -31.81 -11.77
N GLY A 85 -18.33 -30.69 -12.48
CA GLY A 85 -17.06 -30.23 -13.02
C GLY A 85 -17.22 -29.02 -13.92
N GLU A 86 -16.26 -28.86 -14.82
CA GLU A 86 -16.12 -27.63 -15.59
C GLU A 86 -16.63 -27.79 -17.02
N LEU A 87 -16.74 -29.02 -17.55
CA LEU A 87 -17.22 -29.29 -18.92
C LEU A 87 -18.74 -29.18 -19.16
N GLY A 88 -19.53 -28.86 -18.14
CA GLY A 88 -20.96 -28.61 -18.32
C GLY A 88 -21.78 -28.83 -17.05
N PRO A 89 -23.11 -28.58 -17.11
CA PRO A 89 -24.05 -28.93 -16.03
C PRO A 89 -24.46 -30.42 -16.06
N ASP A 90 -24.01 -31.17 -17.06
CA ASP A 90 -24.22 -32.58 -17.37
C ASP A 90 -23.11 -33.48 -16.80
N LYS A 91 -23.34 -34.80 -16.85
CA LYS A 91 -22.33 -35.77 -16.41
C LYS A 91 -21.25 -35.89 -17.47
N PHE A 92 -20.04 -36.22 -17.05
CA PHE A 92 -18.92 -36.44 -17.97
C PHE A 92 -17.93 -37.47 -17.39
N LEU A 93 -17.03 -37.94 -18.25
CA LEU A 93 -15.95 -38.84 -17.88
C LEU A 93 -14.83 -38.08 -17.19
N ARG A 94 -14.44 -38.51 -15.98
CA ARG A 94 -13.39 -37.85 -15.20
C ARG A 94 -12.34 -38.82 -14.69
N PHE A 95 -11.06 -38.49 -14.85
CA PHE A 95 -9.97 -39.14 -14.13
C PHE A 95 -9.54 -38.26 -12.95
N ARG A 96 -9.72 -38.76 -11.72
CA ARG A 96 -9.34 -38.06 -10.49
C ARG A 96 -8.07 -38.67 -9.91
N TRP A 97 -7.25 -37.87 -9.23
CA TRP A 97 -6.02 -38.37 -8.60
C TRP A 97 -6.24 -39.31 -7.41
N THR A 98 -7.41 -39.26 -6.76
CA THR A 98 -7.76 -40.12 -5.61
C THR A 98 -8.59 -41.34 -6.03
N PRO A 99 -8.25 -42.56 -5.53
CA PRO A 99 -7.12 -42.89 -4.66
C PRO A 99 -5.76 -42.82 -5.40
N THR A 100 -4.68 -42.58 -4.66
CA THR A 100 -3.34 -42.48 -5.26
C THR A 100 -2.79 -43.84 -5.66
N ALA A 101 -2.37 -44.00 -6.92
CA ALA A 101 -1.64 -45.15 -7.41
C ALA A 101 -0.36 -44.72 -8.15
N ASN A 102 0.71 -45.52 -8.08
CA ASN A 102 1.99 -45.25 -8.74
C ASN A 102 2.16 -46.12 -9.98
N GLY A 103 2.91 -45.66 -10.99
CA GLY A 103 3.15 -46.42 -12.23
C GLY A 103 1.86 -46.78 -12.96
N VAL A 104 1.04 -45.77 -13.22
CA VAL A 104 -0.30 -45.97 -13.77
C VAL A 104 -0.26 -45.94 -15.28
N LYS A 105 -0.89 -46.95 -15.88
CA LYS A 105 -1.21 -47.02 -17.30
C LYS A 105 -2.57 -47.67 -17.45
N THR A 106 -3.56 -46.87 -17.84
CA THR A 106 -4.97 -47.27 -17.85
C THR A 106 -5.68 -46.69 -19.07
N ILE A 107 -6.61 -47.45 -19.63
CA ILE A 107 -7.47 -47.04 -20.75
C ILE A 107 -8.92 -47.15 -20.30
N ILE A 108 -9.72 -46.12 -20.58
CA ILE A 108 -11.17 -46.20 -20.58
C ILE A 108 -11.67 -46.13 -22.02
N PHE A 109 -12.58 -47.01 -22.42
CA PHE A 109 -13.02 -47.13 -23.80
C PHE A 109 -14.51 -47.44 -23.92
N GLY A 110 -15.11 -46.99 -25.02
CA GLY A 110 -16.53 -47.12 -25.32
C GLY A 110 -16.95 -48.45 -25.96
N PRO A 111 -18.21 -48.55 -26.43
CA PRO A 111 -18.77 -49.75 -27.05
C PRO A 111 -18.11 -50.08 -28.41
N ARG A 112 -18.53 -51.20 -29.03
CA ARG A 112 -18.17 -51.48 -30.43
C ARG A 112 -18.99 -50.58 -31.33
N ILE A 113 -18.37 -49.97 -32.33
CA ILE A 113 -18.98 -49.05 -33.28
C ILE A 113 -18.82 -49.64 -34.67
N ASP A 114 -19.93 -49.82 -35.37
CA ASP A 114 -19.95 -50.27 -36.76
C ASP A 114 -19.79 -49.06 -37.70
N CYS A 115 -18.57 -48.88 -38.20
CA CYS A 115 -18.26 -47.85 -39.16
C CYS A 115 -18.45 -48.29 -40.62
N HIS A 116 -18.88 -49.53 -40.90
CA HIS A 116 -19.10 -50.02 -42.27
C HIS A 116 -20.05 -49.12 -43.06
N THR A 117 -21.10 -48.64 -42.39
CA THR A 117 -22.11 -47.74 -42.96
C THR A 117 -21.55 -46.39 -43.42
N ALA A 118 -20.34 -46.00 -43.02
CA ALA A 118 -19.68 -44.80 -43.55
C ALA A 118 -19.09 -44.98 -44.96
N ASP A 119 -18.89 -46.22 -45.44
CA ASP A 119 -18.27 -46.51 -46.74
C ASP A 119 -19.24 -46.20 -47.88
N PRO A 120 -19.02 -45.16 -48.72
CA PRO A 120 -19.92 -44.81 -49.80
C PRO A 120 -20.07 -45.91 -50.87
N MET A 121 -19.19 -46.92 -50.87
CA MET A 121 -19.22 -48.06 -51.79
C MET A 121 -19.96 -49.28 -51.20
N ALA A 122 -20.33 -49.28 -49.93
CA ALA A 122 -21.10 -50.34 -49.30
C ALA A 122 -22.57 -50.34 -49.75
N PRO A 123 -23.28 -51.49 -49.79
CA PRO A 123 -24.67 -51.56 -50.24
C PRO A 123 -25.65 -50.70 -49.41
N ASP A 124 -25.36 -50.52 -48.13
CA ASP A 124 -26.06 -49.69 -47.15
C ASP A 124 -25.24 -48.47 -46.71
N GLY A 125 -24.20 -48.16 -47.48
CA GLY A 125 -23.19 -47.15 -47.19
C GLY A 125 -23.62 -45.71 -47.41
N ASP A 126 -22.92 -44.78 -46.75
CA ASP A 126 -23.22 -43.37 -46.80
C ASP A 126 -22.70 -42.70 -48.09
N SER A 127 -23.58 -42.55 -49.08
CA SER A 127 -23.25 -41.88 -50.33
C SER A 127 -22.90 -40.38 -50.18
N TYR A 128 -23.17 -39.76 -49.02
CA TYR A 128 -22.86 -38.36 -48.72
C TYR A 128 -21.48 -38.17 -48.07
N ASN A 129 -20.85 -39.23 -47.56
CA ASN A 129 -19.48 -39.20 -47.04
C ASN A 129 -18.43 -39.14 -48.18
N LYS A 130 -18.28 -37.97 -48.81
CA LYS A 130 -17.41 -37.80 -50.00
C LYS A 130 -15.92 -37.93 -49.71
N LEU A 131 -15.52 -37.69 -48.47
CA LEU A 131 -14.13 -37.81 -48.04
C LEU A 131 -13.74 -39.26 -47.69
N SER A 132 -14.70 -40.20 -47.69
CA SER A 132 -14.47 -41.60 -47.32
C SER A 132 -13.72 -41.70 -45.99
N THR A 133 -14.24 -41.00 -44.98
CA THR A 133 -13.63 -40.91 -43.66
C THR A 133 -14.68 -40.94 -42.56
N THR A 134 -14.25 -41.32 -41.37
CA THR A 134 -15.01 -41.30 -40.13
C THR A 134 -14.12 -40.60 -39.12
N THR A 135 -14.69 -39.72 -38.31
CA THR A 135 -13.94 -38.90 -37.36
C THR A 135 -14.40 -39.19 -35.94
N VAL A 136 -13.44 -39.25 -35.01
CA VAL A 136 -13.71 -39.23 -33.57
C VAL A 136 -13.58 -37.80 -33.08
N GLN A 137 -14.58 -37.29 -32.37
CA GLN A 137 -14.56 -35.97 -31.74
C GLN A 137 -14.93 -36.07 -30.26
N TRP A 138 -14.32 -35.23 -29.42
CA TRP A 138 -14.66 -35.15 -28.00
C TRP A 138 -14.29 -33.79 -27.41
N ARG A 139 -14.91 -33.43 -26.29
CA ARG A 139 -14.51 -32.31 -25.44
C ARG A 139 -13.50 -32.79 -24.43
N MET A 140 -12.45 -32.00 -24.18
CA MET A 140 -11.45 -32.34 -23.17
C MET A 140 -10.89 -31.12 -22.45
N ARG A 141 -10.55 -31.33 -21.18
CA ARG A 141 -9.69 -30.45 -20.39
C ARG A 141 -8.75 -31.29 -19.52
N PHE A 142 -7.50 -30.85 -19.38
CA PHE A 142 -6.54 -31.44 -18.45
C PHE A 142 -5.92 -30.39 -17.54
N ARG A 143 -5.85 -30.67 -16.23
CA ARG A 143 -5.07 -29.92 -15.25
C ARG A 143 -3.93 -30.79 -14.75
N HIS A 144 -2.72 -30.25 -14.81
CA HIS A 144 -1.52 -30.88 -14.26
C HIS A 144 -1.37 -30.55 -12.77
N ALA A 145 -0.86 -31.48 -11.97
CA ALA A 145 -0.65 -31.21 -10.55
C ALA A 145 0.57 -30.29 -10.34
N THR A 146 0.41 -29.24 -9.53
CA THR A 146 1.50 -28.29 -9.27
C THR A 146 2.73 -29.00 -8.68
N GLY A 147 3.85 -29.00 -9.41
CA GLY A 147 5.07 -29.70 -9.03
C GLY A 147 5.07 -31.22 -9.29
N GLY A 148 4.06 -31.74 -9.99
CA GLY A 148 3.97 -33.14 -10.39
C GLY A 148 4.96 -33.54 -11.50
N LYS A 149 5.09 -34.85 -11.73
CA LYS A 149 5.90 -35.39 -12.83
C LYS A 149 5.14 -35.33 -14.16
N PRO A 150 5.84 -35.44 -15.31
CA PRO A 150 5.18 -35.46 -16.61
C PRO A 150 4.14 -36.57 -16.75
N VAL A 151 3.02 -36.26 -17.42
CA VAL A 151 1.90 -37.17 -17.70
C VAL A 151 1.77 -37.37 -19.20
N THR A 152 1.40 -38.57 -19.65
CA THR A 152 1.06 -38.82 -21.06
C THR A 152 -0.41 -39.18 -21.22
N LEU A 153 -1.09 -38.48 -22.13
CA LEU A 153 -2.48 -38.77 -22.52
C LEU A 153 -2.53 -39.25 -23.97
N ARG A 154 -3.40 -40.22 -24.28
CA ARG A 154 -3.57 -40.71 -25.67
C ARG A 154 -5.02 -40.95 -26.03
N LEU A 155 -5.37 -40.66 -27.28
CA LEU A 155 -6.49 -41.31 -27.97
C LEU A 155 -5.99 -42.62 -28.55
N VAL A 156 -6.65 -43.72 -28.21
CA VAL A 156 -6.32 -45.06 -28.66
C VAL A 156 -7.51 -45.68 -29.35
N LEU A 157 -7.25 -46.46 -30.40
CA LEU A 157 -8.28 -47.18 -31.14
C LEU A 157 -8.02 -48.68 -31.10
N SER A 158 -9.08 -49.45 -31.25
CA SER A 158 -9.03 -50.89 -31.45
C SER A 158 -10.02 -51.25 -32.56
N SER A 159 -9.61 -52.15 -33.46
CA SER A 159 -10.46 -52.73 -34.51
C SER A 159 -10.78 -54.20 -34.21
N ASP A 160 -10.63 -54.61 -32.95
CA ASP A 160 -10.88 -55.95 -32.45
C ASP A 160 -11.71 -55.87 -31.16
N SER A 161 -11.81 -56.95 -30.40
CA SER A 161 -12.54 -56.99 -29.12
C SER A 161 -11.93 -56.14 -27.99
N GLY A 162 -11.14 -55.08 -28.28
CA GLY A 162 -10.41 -54.29 -27.27
C GLY A 162 -9.15 -54.99 -26.75
N THR A 163 -8.60 -55.92 -27.54
CA THR A 163 -7.38 -56.67 -27.21
C THR A 163 -6.13 -55.92 -27.63
N THR A 164 -6.16 -55.28 -28.81
CA THR A 164 -5.04 -54.51 -29.36
C THR A 164 -5.40 -53.04 -29.42
N TRP A 165 -4.53 -52.17 -28.87
CA TRP A 165 -4.76 -50.73 -28.80
C TRP A 165 -3.66 -49.99 -29.55
N THR A 166 -4.06 -49.19 -30.54
CA THR A 166 -3.15 -48.36 -31.33
C THR A 166 -3.35 -46.89 -30.96
N PRO A 167 -2.31 -46.19 -30.47
CA PRO A 167 -2.39 -44.76 -30.22
C PRO A 167 -2.46 -44.01 -31.55
N VAL A 168 -3.41 -43.09 -31.66
CA VAL A 168 -3.64 -42.30 -32.88
C VAL A 168 -3.48 -40.80 -32.63
N ALA A 169 -3.70 -40.33 -31.40
CA ALA A 169 -3.30 -39.01 -30.94
C ALA A 169 -2.61 -39.12 -29.58
N GLU A 170 -1.59 -38.31 -29.34
CA GLU A 170 -0.75 -38.38 -28.13
C GLU A 170 -0.35 -36.98 -27.65
N TRP A 171 -0.45 -36.76 -26.35
CA TRP A 171 0.11 -35.63 -25.62
C TRP A 171 1.17 -36.17 -24.66
N PRO A 172 2.43 -36.28 -25.11
CA PRO A 172 3.50 -36.86 -24.31
C PRO A 172 4.09 -35.82 -23.35
N GLU A 173 4.61 -36.30 -22.22
CA GLU A 173 5.41 -35.50 -21.28
C GLU A 173 4.75 -34.18 -20.82
N LEU A 174 3.42 -34.18 -20.61
CA LEU A 174 2.67 -33.02 -20.13
C LEU A 174 3.12 -32.62 -18.73
N SER A 175 3.63 -31.39 -18.63
CA SER A 175 4.03 -30.72 -17.39
C SER A 175 3.19 -29.46 -17.12
N GLY A 176 2.10 -29.29 -17.87
CA GLY A 176 1.18 -28.17 -17.79
C GLY A 176 -0.21 -28.56 -18.29
N ASP A 177 -1.15 -27.64 -18.14
CA ASP A 177 -2.57 -27.86 -18.45
C ASP A 177 -2.82 -27.99 -19.97
N ILE A 178 -3.80 -28.81 -20.34
CA ILE A 178 -4.46 -28.70 -21.66
C ILE A 178 -5.72 -27.90 -21.45
N GLU A 179 -5.78 -26.76 -22.14
CA GLU A 179 -6.93 -25.88 -22.10
C GLU A 179 -8.19 -26.58 -22.64
N TYR A 180 -9.36 -26.15 -22.15
CA TYR A 180 -10.62 -26.63 -22.66
C TYR A 180 -10.76 -26.42 -24.17
N GLY A 181 -11.19 -27.47 -24.88
CA GLY A 181 -11.47 -27.43 -26.30
C GLY A 181 -12.23 -28.65 -26.81
N ILE A 182 -12.61 -28.58 -28.09
CA ILE A 182 -13.13 -29.70 -28.88
C ILE A 182 -11.98 -30.25 -29.72
N PHE A 183 -11.72 -31.55 -29.59
CA PHE A 183 -10.66 -32.26 -30.28
C PHE A 183 -11.28 -33.20 -31.31
N SER A 184 -10.65 -33.33 -32.47
CA SER A 184 -11.16 -34.19 -33.55
C SER A 184 -10.02 -34.90 -34.23
N TYR A 185 -10.24 -36.17 -34.57
CA TYR A 185 -9.25 -37.03 -35.19
C TYR A 185 -9.89 -37.90 -36.28
N PRO A 186 -9.65 -37.59 -37.57
CA PRO A 186 -10.05 -38.45 -38.69
C PRO A 186 -9.34 -39.80 -38.63
N LEU A 187 -10.10 -40.89 -38.79
CA LEU A 187 -9.59 -42.24 -38.63
C LEU A 187 -8.65 -42.65 -39.80
N PRO A 188 -7.48 -43.23 -39.53
CA PRO A 188 -6.49 -43.52 -40.55
C PRO A 188 -6.73 -44.88 -41.24
N GLY A 189 -6.17 -45.05 -42.44
CA GLY A 189 -6.15 -46.34 -43.13
C GLY A 189 -7.55 -46.84 -43.47
N ASP A 190 -7.84 -48.12 -43.18
CA ASP A 190 -9.17 -48.72 -43.35
C ASP A 190 -10.01 -48.68 -42.06
N LEU A 191 -9.53 -48.06 -40.97
CA LEU A 191 -10.25 -48.01 -39.69
C LEU A 191 -11.55 -47.21 -39.75
N TRP A 192 -11.63 -46.24 -40.65
CA TRP A 192 -12.83 -45.42 -40.81
C TRP A 192 -14.06 -46.19 -41.30
N LYS A 193 -13.89 -47.40 -41.83
CA LYS A 193 -14.95 -48.32 -42.25
C LYS A 193 -14.92 -49.65 -41.50
N ALA A 194 -14.23 -49.70 -40.36
CA ALA A 194 -14.11 -50.92 -39.57
C ALA A 194 -15.46 -51.29 -38.91
N PRO A 195 -15.88 -52.56 -38.96
CA PRO A 195 -17.16 -53.00 -38.37
C PRO A 195 -17.14 -53.14 -36.85
N ASP A 196 -15.94 -53.15 -36.24
CA ASP A 196 -15.73 -53.36 -34.80
C ASP A 196 -14.78 -52.29 -34.22
N LEU A 197 -15.04 -51.00 -34.48
CA LEU A 197 -14.21 -49.92 -33.94
C LEU A 197 -14.50 -49.72 -32.44
N ARG A 198 -13.45 -49.54 -31.63
CA ARG A 198 -13.54 -49.01 -30.26
C ARG A 198 -12.66 -47.78 -30.11
N VAL A 199 -13.20 -46.78 -29.41
CA VAL A 199 -12.50 -45.54 -29.05
C VAL A 199 -12.16 -45.57 -27.57
N GLY A 200 -10.91 -45.29 -27.22
CA GLY A 200 -10.44 -45.23 -25.84
C GLY A 200 -9.53 -44.05 -25.54
N PHE A 201 -9.51 -43.67 -24.27
CA PHE A 201 -8.67 -42.62 -23.70
C PHE A 201 -7.71 -43.23 -22.69
N GLN A 202 -6.41 -43.04 -22.92
CA GLN A 202 -5.36 -43.60 -22.08
C GLN A 202 -4.73 -42.52 -21.20
N VAL A 203 -4.50 -42.85 -19.94
CA VAL A 203 -3.66 -42.10 -19.00
C VAL A 203 -2.43 -42.92 -18.64
N GLU A 204 -1.25 -42.33 -18.79
CA GLU A 204 0.02 -42.88 -18.33
C GLU A 204 0.75 -41.85 -17.46
N ALA A 205 1.03 -42.19 -16.20
CA ALA A 205 1.63 -41.28 -15.23
C ALA A 205 2.48 -42.03 -14.21
N ALA A 206 3.52 -41.37 -13.68
CA ALA A 206 4.32 -41.91 -12.60
C ALA A 206 3.50 -42.09 -11.31
N SER A 207 2.54 -41.21 -11.07
CA SER A 207 1.52 -41.32 -10.03
C SER A 207 0.20 -40.69 -10.50
N THR A 208 -0.94 -41.18 -10.05
CA THR A 208 -2.22 -40.48 -10.28
C THR A 208 -2.23 -39.09 -9.62
N ALA A 209 -1.40 -38.85 -8.60
CA ALA A 209 -1.20 -37.54 -7.98
C ALA A 209 -0.56 -36.51 -8.92
N ASP A 210 0.05 -36.94 -10.04
CA ASP A 210 0.57 -36.04 -11.07
C ASP A 210 -0.55 -35.45 -11.96
N VAL A 211 -1.73 -36.07 -11.95
CA VAL A 211 -2.92 -35.62 -12.69
C VAL A 211 -3.87 -34.91 -11.74
N GLN A 212 -3.90 -33.58 -11.75
CA GLN A 212 -4.86 -32.85 -10.91
C GLN A 212 -6.30 -33.19 -11.32
N ASP A 213 -6.57 -33.16 -12.63
CA ASP A 213 -7.89 -33.42 -13.18
C ASP A 213 -7.84 -33.69 -14.70
N LEU A 214 -8.49 -34.74 -15.19
CA LEU A 214 -8.79 -34.91 -16.61
C LEU A 214 -10.30 -35.07 -16.77
N GLN A 215 -10.91 -34.25 -17.62
CA GLN A 215 -12.33 -34.29 -17.95
C GLN A 215 -12.48 -34.53 -19.45
N ILE A 216 -13.37 -35.45 -19.82
CA ILE A 216 -13.71 -35.82 -21.20
C ILE A 216 -15.23 -35.89 -21.30
N ASP A 217 -15.78 -35.31 -22.35
CA ASP A 217 -17.22 -35.29 -22.57
C ASP A 217 -17.56 -35.33 -24.06
N ASP A 218 -18.84 -35.51 -24.38
CA ASP A 218 -19.39 -35.35 -25.73
C ASP A 218 -18.62 -36.16 -26.79
N VAL A 219 -18.41 -37.45 -26.52
CA VAL A 219 -17.65 -38.33 -27.44
C VAL A 219 -18.53 -38.67 -28.64
N ARG A 220 -18.07 -38.33 -29.83
CA ARG A 220 -18.80 -38.48 -31.10
C ARG A 220 -17.96 -39.27 -32.10
N VAL A 221 -18.61 -40.15 -32.83
CA VAL A 221 -18.05 -40.87 -33.97
C VAL A 221 -19.06 -40.82 -35.10
N ALA A 222 -18.69 -40.22 -36.22
CA ALA A 222 -19.56 -40.07 -37.39
C ALA A 222 -18.76 -40.05 -38.69
N ALA A 223 -19.44 -40.31 -39.80
CA ALA A 223 -18.88 -40.11 -41.13
C ALA A 223 -18.57 -38.61 -41.34
N GLY A 224 -17.50 -38.31 -42.07
CA GLY A 224 -17.13 -36.93 -42.40
C GLY A 224 -16.12 -36.28 -41.45
N VAL A 225 -15.99 -34.95 -41.54
CA VAL A 225 -15.10 -34.14 -40.70
C VAL A 225 -15.80 -32.87 -40.19
N PRO A 226 -15.32 -32.23 -39.11
CA PRO A 226 -15.91 -30.96 -38.67
C PRO A 226 -15.71 -29.82 -39.67
N ASN A 227 -16.67 -28.90 -39.74
CA ASN A 227 -16.53 -27.63 -40.45
C ASN A 227 -15.34 -26.81 -39.92
N GLN A 228 -14.74 -25.98 -40.75
CA GLN A 228 -13.52 -25.23 -40.43
C GLN A 228 -13.77 -23.73 -40.46
N LEU A 229 -13.34 -23.00 -39.44
CA LEU A 229 -13.35 -21.53 -39.47
C LEU A 229 -12.26 -21.04 -40.44
N VAL A 230 -12.68 -20.40 -41.53
CA VAL A 230 -11.76 -19.88 -42.56
C VAL A 230 -11.40 -18.42 -42.29
N LYS A 231 -12.37 -17.63 -41.83
CA LYS A 231 -12.24 -16.18 -41.75
C LYS A 231 -13.25 -15.58 -40.78
N SER A 232 -12.93 -14.44 -40.17
CA SER A 232 -13.81 -13.73 -39.23
C SER A 232 -13.64 -12.22 -39.30
N PHE A 233 -14.71 -11.46 -39.02
CA PHE A 233 -14.74 -9.99 -39.10
C PHE A 233 -15.49 -9.37 -37.94
N LEU A 234 -15.05 -8.19 -37.51
CA LEU A 234 -15.77 -7.37 -36.54
C LEU A 234 -16.44 -6.17 -37.22
N LEU A 235 -17.74 -6.06 -37.04
CA LEU A 235 -18.55 -4.94 -37.50
C LEU A 235 -19.06 -4.15 -36.30
N ARG A 236 -18.82 -2.84 -36.27
CA ARG A 236 -19.41 -1.93 -35.28
C ARG A 236 -20.70 -1.35 -35.85
N CYS A 237 -21.83 -1.65 -35.25
CA CYS A 237 -23.12 -1.15 -35.70
C CYS A 237 -23.24 0.34 -35.38
N HIS A 238 -23.78 1.14 -36.31
CA HIS A 238 -23.98 2.58 -36.11
C HIS A 238 -25.08 2.90 -35.09
N SER A 239 -26.00 1.95 -34.85
CA SER A 239 -27.14 2.10 -33.95
C SER A 239 -27.23 0.94 -32.95
N GLN A 240 -27.67 1.29 -31.74
CA GLN A 240 -28.04 0.34 -30.68
C GLN A 240 -29.27 -0.51 -31.04
N THR A 241 -30.09 -0.07 -31.99
CA THR A 241 -31.32 -0.75 -32.43
C THR A 241 -31.47 -0.69 -33.95
N GLY A 242 -32.18 -1.65 -34.55
CA GLY A 242 -32.42 -1.67 -36.00
C GLY A 242 -31.37 -2.45 -36.79
N ASP A 243 -31.28 -2.17 -38.10
CA ASP A 243 -30.44 -2.92 -39.04
C ASP A 243 -28.94 -2.79 -38.73
N CYS A 244 -28.23 -3.92 -38.83
CA CYS A 244 -26.76 -4.03 -38.80
C CYS A 244 -26.32 -5.13 -39.77
N SER A 245 -26.93 -5.16 -40.96
CA SER A 245 -26.67 -6.17 -42.00
C SER A 245 -26.23 -5.56 -43.33
N SER A 246 -26.38 -4.25 -43.51
CA SER A 246 -25.97 -3.53 -44.73
C SER A 246 -24.76 -2.63 -44.49
N SER A 247 -23.90 -2.45 -45.49
CA SER A 247 -22.68 -1.62 -45.37
C SER A 247 -22.95 -0.14 -45.06
N ALA A 248 -24.20 0.32 -45.14
CA ALA A 248 -24.62 1.65 -44.70
C ALA A 248 -24.96 1.73 -43.20
N SER A 249 -24.95 0.59 -42.49
CA SER A 249 -25.40 0.46 -41.09
C SER A 249 -24.31 0.03 -40.10
N TYR A 250 -23.09 -0.19 -40.59
CA TYR A 250 -21.94 -0.58 -39.77
C TYR A 250 -20.61 -0.02 -40.29
N ASP A 251 -19.62 0.03 -39.41
CA ASP A 251 -18.21 0.19 -39.75
C ASP A 251 -17.49 -1.15 -39.69
N LEU A 252 -16.76 -1.53 -40.74
CA LEU A 252 -15.88 -2.71 -40.72
C LEU A 252 -14.63 -2.35 -39.90
N VAL A 253 -14.52 -2.93 -38.71
CA VAL A 253 -13.43 -2.63 -37.77
C VAL A 253 -12.15 -3.35 -38.16
N CYS A 254 -12.26 -4.65 -38.44
CA CYS A 254 -11.13 -5.46 -38.87
C CYS A 254 -11.58 -6.75 -39.55
N ASP A 255 -10.62 -7.39 -40.22
CA ASP A 255 -10.72 -8.68 -40.87
C ASP A 255 -9.56 -9.58 -40.38
N SER A 256 -9.81 -10.83 -39.98
CA SER A 256 -8.73 -11.74 -39.52
C SER A 256 -7.81 -12.23 -40.65
N ASN A 257 -8.30 -12.24 -41.89
CA ASN A 257 -7.53 -12.63 -43.07
C ASN A 257 -7.88 -11.75 -44.31
N PRO A 258 -7.51 -10.45 -44.29
CA PRO A 258 -7.83 -9.53 -45.37
C PRO A 258 -7.03 -9.88 -46.62
N LYS A 259 -7.64 -9.76 -47.81
CA LYS A 259 -6.85 -9.84 -49.04
C LYS A 259 -5.97 -8.58 -49.12
N PRO A 260 -4.78 -8.67 -49.74
CA PRO A 260 -3.92 -7.49 -49.93
C PRO A 260 -4.61 -6.32 -50.64
N SER A 261 -5.64 -6.59 -51.44
CA SER A 261 -6.45 -5.59 -52.15
C SER A 261 -7.43 -4.81 -51.28
N ASP A 262 -7.83 -5.33 -50.12
CA ASP A 262 -9.04 -4.88 -49.42
C ASP A 262 -8.80 -3.62 -48.56
N GLN A 263 -7.53 -3.26 -48.29
CA GLN A 263 -7.14 -2.12 -47.44
C GLN A 263 -7.84 -2.08 -46.05
N VAL A 264 -8.19 -3.25 -45.51
CA VAL A 264 -8.84 -3.38 -44.18
C VAL A 264 -7.79 -3.72 -43.11
N PRO A 265 -7.90 -3.15 -41.89
CA PRO A 265 -7.05 -3.55 -40.77
C PRO A 265 -7.15 -5.05 -40.44
N ARG A 266 -6.02 -5.69 -40.17
CA ARG A 266 -6.01 -7.08 -39.70
C ARG A 266 -6.46 -7.15 -38.24
N CYS A 267 -7.36 -8.07 -37.91
CA CYS A 267 -7.78 -8.25 -36.52
C CYS A 267 -6.65 -8.78 -35.63
N GLU A 268 -6.64 -8.33 -34.37
CA GLU A 268 -5.85 -8.95 -33.32
C GLU A 268 -6.52 -10.26 -32.90
N VAL A 269 -5.77 -11.35 -33.01
CA VAL A 269 -6.21 -12.70 -32.66
C VAL A 269 -5.20 -13.27 -31.68
N LYS A 270 -5.70 -13.79 -30.56
CA LYS A 270 -4.85 -14.38 -29.53
C LYS A 270 -4.09 -15.59 -30.11
N PRO A 271 -2.81 -15.81 -29.76
CA PRO A 271 -2.07 -16.99 -30.22
C PRO A 271 -2.81 -18.29 -29.91
N GLY A 272 -3.04 -19.11 -30.94
CA GLY A 272 -3.78 -20.38 -30.84
C GLY A 272 -5.31 -20.26 -30.91
N GLU A 273 -5.86 -19.05 -31.04
CA GLU A 273 -7.28 -18.80 -31.33
C GLU A 273 -7.45 -18.30 -32.78
N SER A 274 -8.68 -18.27 -33.26
CA SER A 274 -9.02 -17.95 -34.67
C SER A 274 -10.09 -16.86 -34.81
N MET A 275 -10.65 -16.40 -33.68
CA MET A 275 -11.60 -15.28 -33.62
C MET A 275 -10.92 -14.04 -33.03
N PRO A 276 -11.34 -12.84 -33.45
CA PRO A 276 -10.76 -11.59 -33.00
C PRO A 276 -11.20 -11.25 -31.57
N GLU A 277 -10.29 -10.66 -30.80
CA GLU A 277 -10.66 -10.08 -29.50
C GLU A 277 -11.51 -8.82 -29.72
N LEU A 278 -12.52 -8.63 -28.86
CA LEU A 278 -13.42 -7.48 -28.94
C LEU A 278 -13.31 -6.66 -27.66
N THR A 279 -12.92 -5.40 -27.80
CA THR A 279 -13.06 -4.37 -26.75
C THR A 279 -14.09 -3.34 -27.21
N MET A 280 -15.11 -3.12 -26.40
CA MET A 280 -16.22 -2.22 -26.73
C MET A 280 -16.75 -1.47 -25.52
N GLY A 281 -17.40 -0.34 -25.72
CA GLY A 281 -18.20 0.35 -24.70
C GLY A 281 -19.54 -0.36 -24.44
N VAL A 282 -20.07 -0.20 -23.23
CA VAL A 282 -21.35 -0.81 -22.82
C VAL A 282 -22.54 -0.27 -23.63
N CYS A 283 -22.39 0.92 -24.22
CA CYS A 283 -23.35 1.54 -25.12
C CYS A 283 -23.03 1.33 -26.61
N GLU A 284 -22.16 0.37 -26.94
CA GLU A 284 -21.87 -0.02 -28.31
C GLU A 284 -22.56 -1.33 -28.68
N ARG A 285 -22.68 -1.62 -29.97
CA ARG A 285 -23.26 -2.85 -30.51
C ARG A 285 -22.36 -3.35 -31.62
N TYR A 286 -22.00 -4.62 -31.55
CA TYR A 286 -21.12 -5.25 -32.53
C TYR A 286 -21.77 -6.48 -33.12
N ARG A 287 -21.38 -6.78 -34.35
CA ARG A 287 -21.67 -8.04 -35.01
C ARG A 287 -20.35 -8.69 -35.40
N LEU A 288 -20.10 -9.88 -34.85
CA LEU A 288 -19.00 -10.74 -35.23
C LEU A 288 -19.49 -11.70 -36.31
N VAL A 289 -18.86 -11.67 -37.47
CA VAL A 289 -19.21 -12.52 -38.61
C VAL A 289 -18.10 -13.55 -38.79
N ALA A 290 -18.46 -14.82 -38.88
CA ALA A 290 -17.54 -15.94 -39.04
C ALA A 290 -17.90 -16.75 -40.29
N CYS A 291 -16.92 -16.91 -41.19
CA CYS A 291 -17.02 -17.73 -42.39
C CYS A 291 -16.47 -19.12 -42.10
N TYR A 292 -17.29 -20.12 -42.33
CA TYR A 292 -16.90 -21.52 -42.21
C TYR A 292 -16.92 -22.20 -43.58
N ASP A 293 -16.13 -23.24 -43.70
CA ASP A 293 -16.14 -24.18 -44.83
C ASP A 293 -16.36 -25.58 -44.27
N ASP A 294 -17.42 -26.22 -44.72
CA ASP A 294 -17.69 -27.65 -44.50
C ASP A 294 -16.96 -28.44 -45.61
N PRO A 295 -15.85 -29.15 -45.29
CA PRO A 295 -15.01 -29.79 -46.30
C PRO A 295 -15.69 -30.96 -47.03
N ASP A 296 -16.71 -31.56 -46.45
CA ASP A 296 -17.46 -32.70 -46.98
C ASP A 296 -18.90 -32.37 -47.41
N ALA A 297 -19.35 -31.12 -47.23
CA ALA A 297 -20.59 -30.62 -47.83
C ALA A 297 -20.69 -30.95 -49.33
N CYS A 298 -21.86 -31.45 -49.73
CA CYS A 298 -22.23 -31.56 -51.13
C CYS A 298 -23.64 -31.01 -51.40
N TYR A 299 -23.96 -30.66 -52.65
CA TYR A 299 -25.12 -29.84 -53.09
C TYR A 299 -26.51 -30.25 -52.56
N SER A 300 -26.64 -31.42 -51.92
CA SER A 300 -27.88 -31.92 -51.36
C SER A 300 -27.79 -32.37 -49.90
N SER A 301 -26.60 -32.50 -49.29
CA SER A 301 -26.48 -33.06 -47.94
C SER A 301 -27.18 -32.18 -46.89
N TRP A 302 -27.05 -30.86 -46.99
CA TRP A 302 -27.79 -29.92 -46.13
C TRP A 302 -29.32 -29.94 -46.34
N ASN A 303 -29.80 -30.33 -47.53
CA ASN A 303 -31.23 -30.53 -47.77
C ASN A 303 -31.76 -31.80 -47.07
N PHE A 304 -30.94 -32.83 -46.95
CA PHE A 304 -31.32 -34.12 -46.36
C PHE A 304 -31.10 -34.21 -44.85
N PHE A 305 -30.04 -33.60 -44.33
CA PHE A 305 -29.62 -33.75 -42.93
C PHE A 305 -29.79 -32.46 -42.11
N GLY A 306 -29.72 -31.30 -42.76
CA GLY A 306 -29.94 -30.01 -42.10
C GLY A 306 -28.90 -28.97 -42.48
N PHE A 307 -29.25 -27.69 -42.31
CA PHE A 307 -28.31 -26.60 -42.56
C PHE A 307 -27.45 -26.37 -41.30
N PRO A 308 -26.14 -26.07 -41.42
CA PRO A 308 -25.30 -25.79 -40.26
C PRO A 308 -25.92 -24.76 -39.30
N ALA A 309 -25.68 -24.91 -38.01
CA ALA A 309 -26.21 -24.03 -36.97
C ALA A 309 -25.10 -23.48 -36.08
N SER A 310 -25.41 -22.45 -35.29
CA SER A 310 -24.49 -21.92 -34.28
C SER A 310 -25.16 -21.74 -32.94
N LYS A 311 -24.39 -21.94 -31.86
CA LYS A 311 -24.79 -21.72 -30.47
C LYS A 311 -23.62 -21.14 -29.68
N LEU A 312 -23.92 -20.55 -28.54
CA LEU A 312 -22.88 -20.27 -27.54
C LEU A 312 -22.58 -21.53 -26.75
N ASP A 313 -21.30 -21.69 -26.41
CA ASP A 313 -20.85 -22.79 -25.58
C ASP A 313 -21.18 -22.57 -24.10
N GLY A 314 -21.22 -23.66 -23.35
CA GLY A 314 -21.43 -23.66 -21.90
C GLY A 314 -20.13 -23.56 -21.10
N SER A 315 -20.25 -23.80 -19.78
CA SER A 315 -19.09 -23.95 -18.88
C SER A 315 -18.06 -24.90 -19.50
N PRO A 316 -16.75 -24.57 -19.46
CA PRO A 316 -16.11 -23.50 -18.67
C PRO A 316 -16.07 -22.14 -19.37
N LEU A 317 -16.67 -22.02 -20.55
CA LEU A 317 -16.83 -20.75 -21.26
C LEU A 317 -18.14 -20.07 -20.82
N GLU A 318 -18.25 -18.80 -21.15
CA GLU A 318 -19.37 -17.96 -20.75
C GLU A 318 -20.38 -17.83 -21.89
N SER A 319 -21.67 -17.86 -21.54
CA SER A 319 -22.79 -17.60 -22.46
C SER A 319 -23.67 -16.43 -21.95
N PRO A 320 -23.15 -15.18 -21.98
CA PRO A 320 -23.89 -14.03 -21.49
C PRO A 320 -25.13 -13.75 -22.36
N PRO A 321 -26.28 -13.36 -21.77
CA PRO A 321 -27.54 -13.21 -22.51
C PRO A 321 -27.55 -12.03 -23.49
N PHE A 322 -26.59 -11.10 -23.39
CA PHE A 322 -26.43 -9.98 -24.31
C PHE A 322 -25.60 -10.34 -25.55
N ILE A 323 -25.13 -11.59 -25.63
CA ILE A 323 -24.43 -12.16 -26.76
C ILE A 323 -25.36 -13.20 -27.38
N THR A 324 -25.75 -13.00 -28.63
CA THR A 324 -26.79 -13.81 -29.27
C THR A 324 -26.33 -14.27 -30.66
N PRO A 325 -26.26 -15.59 -30.91
CA PRO A 325 -26.11 -16.12 -32.26
C PRO A 325 -27.31 -15.74 -33.13
N GLU A 326 -27.08 -15.21 -34.33
CA GLU A 326 -28.14 -14.80 -35.28
C GLU A 326 -28.50 -15.91 -36.28
N GLY A 327 -27.94 -17.11 -36.11
CA GLY A 327 -28.08 -18.24 -37.03
C GLY A 327 -27.01 -18.24 -38.12
N CYS A 328 -27.04 -19.28 -38.96
CA CYS A 328 -26.11 -19.44 -40.07
C CYS A 328 -26.85 -19.40 -41.41
N VAL A 329 -26.19 -18.91 -42.45
CA VAL A 329 -26.73 -18.78 -43.82
C VAL A 329 -25.72 -19.24 -44.86
N SER A 330 -26.20 -19.71 -46.01
CA SER A 330 -25.33 -20.19 -47.11
C SER A 330 -24.46 -19.06 -47.66
N GLY A 331 -23.16 -19.33 -47.81
CA GLY A 331 -22.15 -18.37 -48.23
C GLY A 331 -22.35 -17.90 -49.67
N SER A 332 -23.00 -16.74 -49.85
CA SER A 332 -23.11 -16.06 -51.16
C SER A 332 -22.76 -14.56 -51.09
N GLY A 333 -22.21 -14.09 -49.96
CA GLY A 333 -21.74 -12.71 -49.79
C GLY A 333 -20.26 -12.55 -50.12
N GLY A 334 -19.89 -11.46 -50.81
CA GLY A 334 -18.53 -11.22 -51.33
C GLY A 334 -17.38 -11.12 -50.32
N MET A 335 -17.64 -11.25 -49.01
CA MET A 335 -16.62 -11.21 -47.95
C MET A 335 -16.09 -12.61 -47.56
N CYS A 336 -16.90 -13.68 -47.71
CA CYS A 336 -16.51 -15.06 -47.39
C CYS A 336 -16.14 -15.88 -48.65
N PRO A 337 -15.43 -17.01 -48.53
CA PRO A 337 -15.17 -17.92 -49.64
C PRO A 337 -16.47 -18.43 -50.28
N THR A 338 -16.46 -18.64 -51.61
CA THR A 338 -17.63 -19.09 -52.40
C THR A 338 -17.62 -20.60 -52.68
N SER A 339 -17.15 -21.41 -51.72
CA SER A 339 -17.13 -22.88 -51.84
C SER A 339 -18.53 -23.46 -51.73
N THR A 340 -18.71 -24.70 -52.19
CA THR A 340 -19.98 -25.44 -52.09
C THR A 340 -20.38 -25.75 -50.65
N GLY A 341 -19.40 -25.83 -49.73
CA GLY A 341 -19.60 -25.98 -48.29
C GLY A 341 -19.46 -24.68 -47.50
N GLY A 342 -19.39 -23.53 -48.17
CA GLY A 342 -19.21 -22.24 -47.53
C GLY A 342 -20.48 -21.75 -46.84
N PHE A 343 -20.39 -21.38 -45.56
CA PHE A 343 -21.48 -20.77 -44.81
C PHE A 343 -21.00 -19.68 -43.85
N ILE A 344 -21.94 -18.84 -43.43
CA ILE A 344 -21.67 -17.69 -42.56
C ILE A 344 -22.51 -17.82 -41.31
N CYS A 345 -21.89 -17.72 -40.14
CA CYS A 345 -22.58 -17.55 -38.88
C CYS A 345 -22.27 -16.17 -38.30
N SER A 346 -23.23 -15.56 -37.61
CA SER A 346 -23.04 -14.25 -36.97
C SER A 346 -23.39 -14.31 -35.48
N ILE A 347 -22.67 -13.53 -34.69
CA ILE A 347 -22.96 -13.28 -33.28
C ILE A 347 -23.17 -11.80 -33.10
N GLU A 348 -24.29 -11.43 -32.50
CA GLU A 348 -24.53 -10.08 -32.01
C GLU A 348 -23.99 -9.95 -30.58
N VAL A 349 -23.33 -8.83 -30.30
CA VAL A 349 -22.91 -8.41 -28.95
C VAL A 349 -23.56 -7.06 -28.66
N ALA A 350 -24.57 -7.05 -27.79
CA ALA A 350 -25.40 -5.87 -27.53
C ALA A 350 -25.72 -5.71 -26.02
N PRO A 351 -24.80 -5.10 -25.23
CA PRO A 351 -25.02 -4.85 -23.81
C PRO A 351 -26.12 -3.80 -23.51
N LYS A 352 -26.55 -3.02 -24.52
CA LYS A 352 -27.68 -2.07 -24.44
C LYS A 352 -27.55 -1.06 -23.31
N CYS A 353 -26.34 -0.51 -23.11
CA CYS A 353 -26.03 0.43 -22.03
C CYS A 353 -26.26 -0.11 -20.61
N GLN A 354 -26.37 -1.42 -20.42
CA GLN A 354 -26.52 -2.01 -19.08
C GLN A 354 -25.16 -2.12 -18.40
N GLU A 355 -24.85 -1.16 -17.54
CA GLU A 355 -23.55 -1.01 -16.86
C GLU A 355 -23.14 -2.23 -16.04
N ASN A 356 -24.10 -2.99 -15.51
CA ASN A 356 -23.84 -4.24 -14.79
C ASN A 356 -23.30 -5.36 -15.68
N LEU A 357 -23.30 -5.19 -17.01
CA LEU A 357 -22.70 -6.08 -17.98
C LEU A 357 -21.26 -5.69 -18.36
N ALA A 358 -20.71 -4.61 -17.79
CA ALA A 358 -19.30 -4.30 -17.96
C ALA A 358 -18.40 -5.37 -17.30
N GLY A 359 -17.36 -5.79 -18.01
CA GLY A 359 -16.51 -6.91 -17.61
C GLY A 359 -15.82 -7.58 -18.79
N SER A 360 -15.02 -8.61 -18.51
CA SER A 360 -14.37 -9.43 -19.52
C SER A 360 -15.02 -10.81 -19.52
N TYR A 361 -15.40 -11.28 -20.71
CA TYR A 361 -16.12 -12.52 -20.94
C TYR A 361 -15.33 -13.39 -21.89
N ARG A 362 -15.08 -14.65 -21.52
CA ARG A 362 -14.47 -15.63 -22.43
C ARG A 362 -15.55 -16.52 -23.02
N VAL A 363 -15.84 -16.31 -24.30
CA VAL A 363 -17.00 -16.90 -24.97
C VAL A 363 -16.56 -17.96 -25.97
N GLY A 364 -17.32 -19.04 -26.03
CA GLY A 364 -17.20 -20.07 -27.06
C GLY A 364 -18.35 -19.95 -28.05
N VAL A 365 -18.03 -19.92 -29.34
CA VAL A 365 -18.99 -20.04 -30.42
C VAL A 365 -18.84 -21.44 -30.98
N VAL A 366 -19.90 -22.22 -30.89
CA VAL A 366 -19.93 -23.57 -31.46
C VAL A 366 -20.74 -23.53 -32.73
N THR A 367 -20.13 -23.91 -33.84
CA THR A 367 -20.85 -24.27 -35.07
C THR A 367 -21.09 -25.77 -35.09
N VAL A 368 -22.34 -26.15 -35.30
CA VAL A 368 -22.73 -27.54 -35.49
C VAL A 368 -22.85 -27.74 -36.99
N ASP A 369 -22.19 -28.78 -37.47
CA ASP A 369 -22.35 -29.24 -38.84
C ASP A 369 -23.77 -29.78 -39.08
N GLU A 370 -24.15 -29.99 -40.34
CA GLU A 370 -25.40 -30.61 -40.82
C GLU A 370 -26.55 -30.78 -39.80
N TYR A 371 -27.12 -29.66 -39.36
CA TYR A 371 -28.01 -29.62 -38.19
C TYR A 371 -29.47 -29.36 -38.57
N ASP A 372 -30.35 -30.32 -38.32
CA ASP A 372 -31.78 -30.09 -38.19
C ASP A 372 -32.36 -31.08 -37.17
N PRO A 373 -32.93 -30.61 -36.04
CA PRO A 373 -33.46 -31.48 -35.00
C PRO A 373 -34.66 -32.34 -35.46
N LYS A 374 -35.21 -32.09 -36.65
CA LYS A 374 -36.30 -32.88 -37.25
C LYS A 374 -35.83 -33.88 -38.30
N LYS A 375 -34.54 -33.88 -38.66
CA LYS A 375 -33.97 -34.77 -39.68
C LYS A 375 -33.01 -35.79 -39.05
N LYS A 376 -32.59 -36.77 -39.84
CA LYS A 376 -31.63 -37.78 -39.39
C LYS A 376 -30.25 -37.11 -39.21
N PRO A 377 -29.53 -37.35 -38.09
CA PRO A 377 -28.16 -36.88 -37.94
C PRO A 377 -27.23 -37.57 -38.94
N HIS A 378 -26.25 -36.84 -39.46
CA HIS A 378 -25.17 -37.35 -40.31
C HIS A 378 -23.81 -36.89 -39.77
N SER A 379 -23.26 -35.76 -40.22
CA SER A 379 -22.07 -35.15 -39.61
C SER A 379 -22.48 -34.36 -38.37
N ILE A 380 -22.46 -34.99 -37.20
CA ILE A 380 -22.84 -34.39 -35.90
C ILE A 380 -21.71 -33.57 -35.25
N PHE A 381 -20.70 -33.18 -36.02
CA PHE A 381 -19.50 -32.56 -35.49
C PHE A 381 -19.69 -31.10 -35.14
N GLU A 382 -18.97 -30.68 -34.11
CA GLU A 382 -18.94 -29.32 -33.60
C GLU A 382 -17.58 -28.68 -33.83
N THR A 383 -17.56 -27.37 -34.10
CA THR A 383 -16.33 -26.58 -34.17
C THR A 383 -16.41 -25.43 -33.18
N LEU A 384 -15.46 -25.41 -32.23
CA LEU A 384 -15.39 -24.38 -31.20
C LEU A 384 -14.43 -23.28 -31.60
N SER A 385 -14.95 -22.05 -31.69
CA SER A 385 -14.19 -20.84 -31.90
C SER A 385 -14.27 -19.97 -30.64
N LYS A 386 -13.12 -19.64 -30.03
CA LYS A 386 -13.05 -18.91 -28.76
C LYS A 386 -12.67 -17.45 -29.00
N LEU A 387 -13.25 -16.54 -28.21
CA LEU A 387 -12.87 -15.14 -28.18
C LEU A 387 -13.03 -14.53 -26.78
N THR A 388 -12.26 -13.47 -26.53
CA THR A 388 -12.42 -12.60 -25.36
C THR A 388 -13.20 -11.35 -25.76
N ILE A 389 -14.27 -11.05 -25.01
CA ILE A 389 -15.05 -9.82 -25.15
C ILE A 389 -14.89 -9.00 -23.88
N THR A 390 -14.31 -7.81 -23.98
CA THR A 390 -14.22 -6.84 -22.88
C THR A 390 -15.18 -5.69 -23.11
N VAL A 391 -16.20 -5.61 -22.26
CA VAL A 391 -17.20 -4.54 -22.23
C VAL A 391 -16.77 -3.49 -21.20
N LEU A 392 -16.54 -2.27 -21.66
CA LEU A 392 -16.06 -1.14 -20.87
C LEU A 392 -17.22 -0.22 -20.49
N LEU A 393 -17.21 0.26 -19.24
CA LEU A 393 -18.05 1.39 -18.83
C LEU A 393 -17.76 2.66 -19.67
N GLU A 394 -18.74 3.55 -19.76
CA GLU A 394 -18.55 4.87 -20.38
C GLU A 394 -17.94 5.91 -19.44
N ASP A 395 -18.15 5.75 -18.13
CA ASP A 395 -17.68 6.62 -17.07
C ASP A 395 -17.56 5.84 -15.74
N GLY A 396 -17.13 6.52 -14.67
CA GLY A 396 -16.99 5.93 -13.33
C GLY A 396 -15.59 5.41 -13.04
N PHE A 397 -15.48 4.38 -12.20
CA PHE A 397 -14.21 3.92 -11.66
C PHE A 397 -13.71 2.62 -12.30
N ILE A 398 -12.39 2.49 -12.42
CA ILE A 398 -11.73 1.22 -12.75
C ILE A 398 -11.03 0.71 -11.50
N VAL A 399 -11.30 -0.55 -11.12
CA VAL A 399 -10.41 -1.31 -10.24
C VAL A 399 -9.46 -2.11 -11.13
N TRP A 400 -8.20 -1.70 -11.20
CA TRP A 400 -7.18 -2.39 -11.97
C TRP A 400 -6.54 -3.50 -11.12
N ALA A 401 -6.73 -4.75 -11.52
CA ALA A 401 -6.31 -5.92 -10.74
C ALA A 401 -5.53 -6.91 -11.62
N PRO A 402 -4.22 -6.69 -11.84
CA PRO A 402 -3.43 -7.49 -12.79
C PRO A 402 -3.16 -8.94 -12.34
N ASN A 403 -3.27 -9.24 -11.04
CA ASN A 403 -3.05 -10.59 -10.49
C ASN A 403 -4.18 -11.57 -10.82
N GLY A 404 -5.44 -11.17 -10.62
CA GLY A 404 -6.59 -12.06 -10.80
C GLY A 404 -7.78 -11.46 -11.56
N GLY A 405 -7.72 -10.19 -11.98
CA GLY A 405 -8.84 -9.52 -12.63
C GLY A 405 -10.13 -9.64 -11.81
N ALA A 406 -11.23 -9.99 -12.47
CA ALA A 406 -12.53 -10.17 -11.82
C ALA A 406 -12.61 -11.34 -10.82
N THR A 407 -11.59 -12.22 -10.77
CA THR A 407 -11.50 -13.33 -9.80
C THR A 407 -10.64 -13.00 -8.60
N ASP A 408 -9.99 -11.82 -8.57
CA ASP A 408 -9.18 -11.41 -7.42
C ASP A 408 -10.08 -11.01 -6.25
N PRO A 409 -10.01 -11.69 -5.08
CA PRO A 409 -10.83 -11.36 -3.92
C PRO A 409 -10.65 -9.91 -3.43
N GLU A 410 -9.44 -9.34 -3.53
CA GLU A 410 -9.14 -7.98 -3.10
C GLU A 410 -9.83 -6.97 -4.04
N ALA A 411 -9.73 -7.20 -5.35
CA ALA A 411 -10.39 -6.39 -6.36
C ALA A 411 -11.92 -6.47 -6.26
N MET A 412 -12.47 -7.67 -6.00
CA MET A 412 -13.90 -7.88 -5.79
C MET A 412 -14.40 -7.13 -4.55
N ALA A 413 -13.66 -7.19 -3.43
CA ALA A 413 -14.00 -6.48 -2.21
C ALA A 413 -14.03 -4.96 -2.44
N LEU A 414 -13.00 -4.41 -3.09
CA LEU A 414 -12.92 -2.99 -3.40
C LEU A 414 -14.01 -2.55 -4.38
N ARG A 415 -14.24 -3.31 -5.45
CA ARG A 415 -15.32 -3.04 -6.43
C ARG A 415 -16.69 -3.05 -5.77
N ASN A 416 -16.98 -4.03 -4.92
CA ASN A 416 -18.27 -4.08 -4.22
C ASN A 416 -18.44 -2.93 -3.24
N ALA A 417 -17.37 -2.54 -2.56
CA ALA A 417 -17.37 -1.39 -1.65
C ALA A 417 -17.65 -0.08 -2.43
N ILE A 418 -16.98 0.14 -3.57
CA ILE A 418 -17.25 1.32 -4.43
C ILE A 418 -18.70 1.30 -4.93
N ALA A 419 -19.18 0.16 -5.45
CA ALA A 419 -20.54 0.03 -5.95
C ALA A 419 -21.61 0.33 -4.88
N SER A 420 -21.33 -0.02 -3.61
CA SER A 420 -22.24 0.27 -2.49
C SER A 420 -22.42 1.77 -2.21
N THR A 421 -21.51 2.62 -2.70
CA THR A 421 -21.64 4.10 -2.63
C THR A 421 -22.49 4.69 -3.77
N GLY A 422 -23.00 3.86 -4.68
CA GLY A 422 -23.76 4.29 -5.85
C GLY A 422 -22.90 4.73 -7.04
N ARG A 423 -21.57 4.60 -6.94
CA ARG A 423 -20.63 4.89 -8.03
C ARG A 423 -20.50 3.70 -8.97
N LYS A 424 -20.44 3.99 -10.27
CA LYS A 424 -20.18 3.00 -11.32
C LYS A 424 -18.75 2.51 -11.21
N VAL A 425 -18.54 1.20 -11.32
CA VAL A 425 -17.21 0.61 -11.18
C VAL A 425 -17.10 -0.72 -11.91
N GLN A 426 -15.96 -0.93 -12.57
CA GLN A 426 -15.62 -2.20 -13.23
C GLN A 426 -14.22 -2.67 -12.83
N ILE A 427 -14.00 -3.98 -12.85
CA ILE A 427 -12.65 -4.55 -12.68
C ILE A 427 -12.04 -4.78 -14.05
N LEU A 428 -10.80 -4.34 -14.25
CA LEU A 428 -10.00 -4.67 -15.43
C LEU A 428 -8.71 -5.36 -15.01
N ARG A 429 -8.33 -6.40 -15.75
CA ARG A 429 -7.04 -7.07 -15.55
C ARG A 429 -5.89 -6.29 -16.16
N ASP A 430 -6.11 -5.77 -17.37
CA ASP A 430 -5.10 -5.02 -18.12
C ASP A 430 -5.58 -3.58 -18.33
N ILE A 431 -4.80 -2.63 -17.81
CA ILE A 431 -5.09 -1.20 -17.87
C ILE A 431 -4.81 -0.59 -19.26
N LEU A 432 -4.13 -1.33 -20.13
CA LEU A 432 -3.87 -0.90 -21.50
C LEU A 432 -5.08 -1.12 -22.43
N VAL A 433 -6.05 -1.96 -22.03
CA VAL A 433 -7.23 -2.33 -22.82
C VAL A 433 -8.13 -1.14 -23.17
N PRO A 434 -8.59 -0.30 -22.21
CA PRO A 434 -9.26 0.95 -22.58
C PRO A 434 -8.30 1.81 -23.40
N LYS A 435 -8.71 2.42 -24.52
CA LYS A 435 -7.85 3.34 -25.30
C LYS A 435 -7.87 4.79 -24.82
N ASP A 436 -8.95 5.17 -24.16
CA ASP A 436 -9.11 6.47 -23.53
C ASP A 436 -9.43 6.27 -22.04
N LEU A 437 -8.52 6.71 -21.18
CA LEU A 437 -8.72 6.67 -19.72
C LEU A 437 -9.36 7.97 -19.19
N SER A 438 -9.36 9.05 -19.97
CA SER A 438 -9.82 10.37 -19.51
C SER A 438 -11.31 10.44 -19.20
N LYS A 439 -12.10 9.46 -19.69
CA LYS A 439 -13.53 9.33 -19.39
C LYS A 439 -13.84 8.75 -18.01
N TYR A 440 -12.87 8.13 -17.33
CA TYR A 440 -13.06 7.52 -16.01
C TYR A 440 -12.77 8.52 -14.88
N SER A 441 -13.62 8.52 -13.85
CA SER A 441 -13.52 9.37 -12.66
C SER A 441 -12.33 9.03 -11.77
N GLY A 442 -11.89 7.77 -11.78
CA GLY A 442 -10.72 7.34 -11.03
C GLY A 442 -10.30 5.92 -11.33
N ILE A 443 -9.03 5.61 -11.10
CA ILE A 443 -8.45 4.28 -11.22
C ILE A 443 -7.91 3.88 -9.84
N LEU A 444 -8.26 2.68 -9.38
CA LEU A 444 -7.75 2.09 -8.14
C LEU A 444 -6.96 0.82 -8.49
N ALA A 445 -5.64 0.87 -8.38
CA ALA A 445 -4.74 -0.21 -8.73
C ALA A 445 -4.47 -1.13 -7.53
N VAL A 446 -4.87 -2.40 -7.65
CA VAL A 446 -4.71 -3.47 -6.66
C VAL A 446 -3.51 -4.33 -7.06
N LEU A 447 -2.30 -3.94 -6.61
CA LEU A 447 -1.05 -4.62 -7.00
C LEU A 447 -0.66 -5.76 -6.06
N GLY A 448 -1.31 -5.86 -4.90
CA GLY A 448 -1.08 -6.89 -3.88
C GLY A 448 0.11 -6.61 -2.95
N SER A 449 0.34 -7.52 -2.00
CA SER A 449 1.46 -7.49 -1.06
C SER A 449 2.36 -8.72 -1.21
N ARG A 450 3.49 -8.76 -0.49
CA ARG A 450 4.54 -9.75 -0.68
C ARG A 450 4.01 -11.19 -0.70
N GLY A 451 4.41 -11.95 -1.72
CA GLY A 451 3.91 -13.31 -2.00
C GLY A 451 2.78 -13.34 -3.02
N ARG A 452 2.20 -12.18 -3.36
CA ARG A 452 1.19 -12.00 -4.40
C ARG A 452 1.32 -10.66 -5.13
N THR A 453 2.49 -10.01 -5.09
CA THR A 453 2.76 -8.71 -5.70
C THR A 453 2.91 -8.79 -7.22
N ARG A 454 2.34 -7.82 -7.93
CA ARG A 454 2.62 -7.55 -9.35
C ARG A 454 3.37 -6.23 -9.51
N LEU A 455 4.56 -6.29 -10.10
CA LEU A 455 5.31 -5.10 -10.50
C LEU A 455 4.56 -4.33 -11.59
N VAL A 456 4.71 -3.02 -11.68
CA VAL A 456 4.16 -2.19 -12.76
C VAL A 456 5.23 -2.02 -13.83
N THR A 457 4.87 -2.30 -15.09
CA THR A 457 5.74 -2.06 -16.24
C THR A 457 5.78 -0.58 -16.60
N GLU A 458 6.83 -0.16 -17.31
CA GLU A 458 6.93 1.24 -17.75
C GLU A 458 5.81 1.64 -18.73
N ALA A 459 5.29 0.71 -19.55
CA ALA A 459 4.16 0.98 -20.43
C ALA A 459 2.86 1.26 -19.65
N GLU A 460 2.58 0.46 -18.61
CA GLU A 460 1.45 0.68 -17.69
C GLU A 460 1.63 2.00 -16.92
N ALA A 461 2.85 2.30 -16.44
CA ALA A 461 3.15 3.54 -15.73
C ALA A 461 2.99 4.79 -16.61
N GLN A 462 3.49 4.77 -17.85
CA GLN A 462 3.31 5.87 -18.80
C GLN A 462 1.84 6.10 -19.11
N ARG A 463 1.06 5.02 -19.19
CA ARG A 463 -0.39 5.11 -19.42
C ARG A 463 -1.10 5.82 -18.27
N LEU A 464 -0.76 5.46 -17.03
CA LEU A 464 -1.31 6.09 -15.83
C LEU A 464 -0.83 7.54 -15.66
N ALA A 465 0.45 7.82 -15.96
CA ALA A 465 0.98 9.18 -15.95
C ALA A 465 0.26 10.09 -16.95
N ALA A 466 0.01 9.60 -18.17
CA ALA A 466 -0.77 10.34 -19.17
C ALA A 466 -2.22 10.61 -18.71
N TYR A 467 -2.83 9.65 -18.00
CA TYR A 467 -4.14 9.84 -17.39
C TYR A 467 -4.12 10.94 -16.31
N LEU A 468 -3.11 10.94 -15.43
CA LEU A 468 -2.94 12.01 -14.44
C LEU A 468 -2.66 13.37 -15.10
N GLU A 469 -1.84 13.43 -16.15
CA GLU A 469 -1.63 14.66 -16.93
C GLU A 469 -2.91 15.20 -17.57
N SER A 470 -3.90 14.33 -17.79
CA SER A 470 -5.22 14.72 -18.31
C SER A 470 -6.21 15.19 -17.23
N GLY A 471 -5.79 15.21 -15.95
CA GLY A 471 -6.60 15.58 -14.78
C GLY A 471 -7.28 14.40 -14.09
N GLY A 472 -6.78 13.18 -14.32
CA GLY A 472 -7.32 11.95 -13.73
C GLY A 472 -6.98 11.78 -12.24
N SER A 473 -7.57 10.74 -11.64
CA SER A 473 -7.39 10.42 -10.22
C SER A 473 -6.94 8.97 -10.03
N LEU A 474 -5.84 8.74 -9.32
CA LEU A 474 -5.21 7.42 -9.19
C LEU A 474 -4.96 7.04 -7.73
N TYR A 475 -5.56 5.94 -7.30
CA TYR A 475 -5.20 5.23 -6.08
C TYR A 475 -4.31 4.04 -6.46
N VAL A 476 -3.20 3.84 -5.75
CA VAL A 476 -2.35 2.65 -5.92
C VAL A 476 -2.13 2.03 -4.55
N GLU A 477 -2.48 0.76 -4.41
CA GLU A 477 -2.07 -0.07 -3.28
C GLU A 477 -1.04 -1.11 -3.72
N GLY A 478 0.00 -1.29 -2.92
CA GLY A 478 0.96 -2.36 -3.12
C GLY A 478 2.12 -2.26 -2.16
N GLY A 479 2.30 -3.30 -1.33
CA GLY A 479 3.30 -3.31 -0.27
C GLY A 479 4.75 -3.33 -0.75
N ASP A 480 5.00 -3.71 -2.01
CA ASP A 480 6.34 -3.68 -2.63
C ASP A 480 6.42 -2.63 -3.77
N PHE A 481 5.33 -1.91 -4.07
CA PHE A 481 5.32 -0.94 -5.18
C PHE A 481 6.18 0.29 -4.87
N TRP A 482 6.28 0.67 -3.60
CA TRP A 482 7.00 1.87 -3.18
C TRP A 482 8.47 1.57 -2.89
N SER A 483 8.83 0.32 -2.60
CA SER A 483 10.21 -0.13 -2.41
C SER A 483 11.03 -0.18 -3.71
N GLU A 484 12.04 0.69 -3.84
CA GLU A 484 12.97 0.68 -4.97
C GLU A 484 13.78 -0.62 -5.09
N ALA A 485 13.91 -1.36 -4.00
CA ALA A 485 14.56 -2.68 -4.00
C ALA A 485 13.72 -3.75 -4.74
N ARG A 486 12.42 -3.49 -4.95
CA ARG A 486 11.45 -4.42 -5.54
C ARG A 486 10.89 -3.90 -6.85
N GLN A 487 10.45 -2.64 -6.87
CA GLN A 487 9.90 -1.95 -8.03
C GLN A 487 10.87 -0.85 -8.47
N PRO A 488 11.47 -0.94 -9.67
CA PRO A 488 12.20 0.19 -10.23
C PRO A 488 11.28 1.41 -10.35
N LYS A 489 11.80 2.59 -10.00
CA LYS A 489 11.10 3.87 -10.16
C LYS A 489 10.58 4.01 -11.59
N THR A 490 9.27 4.10 -11.74
CA THR A 490 8.57 4.28 -13.02
C THR A 490 8.09 5.72 -13.19
N SER A 491 7.66 6.07 -14.40
CA SER A 491 7.14 7.41 -14.72
C SER A 491 5.93 7.88 -13.90
N VAL A 492 5.19 7.00 -13.23
CA VAL A 492 4.03 7.38 -12.40
C VAL A 492 4.39 7.76 -10.95
N HIS A 493 5.53 7.30 -10.43
CA HIS A 493 5.94 7.54 -9.03
C HIS A 493 5.99 9.04 -8.65
N PRO A 494 6.53 9.96 -9.49
CA PRO A 494 6.64 11.38 -9.13
C PRO A 494 5.30 12.09 -8.90
N TYR A 495 4.17 11.50 -9.31
CA TYR A 495 2.83 12.06 -9.12
C TYR A 495 2.27 11.83 -7.72
N PHE A 496 2.79 10.88 -6.96
CA PHE A 496 2.28 10.56 -5.61
C PHE A 496 2.88 11.42 -4.50
N LYS A 497 4.04 12.04 -4.74
CA LYS A 497 4.76 12.85 -3.74
C LYS A 497 4.96 12.08 -2.43
N VAL A 498 5.43 10.84 -2.56
CA VAL A 498 5.80 9.98 -1.42
C VAL A 498 7.20 9.43 -1.60
N PHE A 499 7.79 8.99 -0.49
CA PHE A 499 8.99 8.17 -0.46
C PHE A 499 8.80 7.03 0.56
N THR A 500 9.68 6.03 0.50
CA THR A 500 9.60 4.83 1.34
C THR A 500 10.51 5.01 2.56
N LEU A 501 9.92 4.95 3.76
CA LEU A 501 10.63 5.03 5.04
C LEU A 501 11.26 3.69 5.42
N ALA A 502 10.54 2.59 5.21
CA ALA A 502 10.99 1.24 5.56
C ALA A 502 10.21 0.17 4.78
N ASP A 503 10.84 -0.98 4.55
CA ASP A 503 10.27 -2.21 3.95
C ASP A 503 9.45 -3.03 4.98
N GLY A 504 8.66 -2.32 5.81
CA GLY A 504 7.86 -2.87 6.91
C GLY A 504 8.65 -3.42 8.12
N PRO A 505 7.97 -3.76 9.23
CA PRO A 505 8.61 -4.28 10.45
C PRO A 505 9.17 -5.71 10.28
N ALA A 506 10.25 -6.00 11.01
CA ALA A 506 10.86 -7.34 11.06
C ALA A 506 9.85 -8.36 11.63
N GLY A 507 9.27 -9.19 10.77
CA GLY A 507 8.14 -10.07 11.10
C GLY A 507 7.01 -10.01 10.07
N GLY A 508 7.04 -9.02 9.18
CA GLY A 508 6.23 -8.98 7.96
C GLY A 508 4.81 -8.47 8.13
N LYS A 509 4.31 -8.09 9.33
CA LYS A 509 2.95 -7.56 9.44
C LYS A 509 2.94 -6.23 10.17
N LEU A 510 2.15 -5.29 9.68
CA LEU A 510 1.89 -4.05 10.38
C LEU A 510 0.95 -4.29 11.56
N GLU A 511 1.29 -3.72 12.72
CA GLU A 511 0.45 -3.72 13.90
C GLU A 511 -0.36 -2.41 13.96
N GLY A 512 -1.60 -2.51 14.45
CA GLY A 512 -2.51 -1.38 14.55
C GLY A 512 -2.46 -0.69 15.92
N PRO A 513 -3.30 0.34 16.14
CA PRO A 513 -4.34 0.80 15.22
C PRO A 513 -3.80 1.66 14.07
N ALA A 514 -4.47 1.61 12.93
CA ALA A 514 -4.31 2.59 11.86
C ALA A 514 -5.20 3.79 12.17
N VAL A 515 -4.60 4.96 12.38
CA VAL A 515 -5.26 6.19 12.83
C VAL A 515 -5.39 7.15 11.65
N GLY A 516 -6.59 7.70 11.46
CA GLY A 516 -6.89 8.67 10.43
C GLY A 516 -6.39 10.07 10.80
N TYR A 517 -5.83 10.74 9.81
CA TYR A 517 -5.35 12.13 9.86
C TYR A 517 -6.00 12.94 8.74
N ASN A 518 -5.86 14.27 8.80
CA ASN A 518 -6.37 15.17 7.78
C ASN A 518 -7.88 14.94 7.53
N PHE A 519 -8.33 14.75 6.29
CA PHE A 519 -9.74 14.48 6.02
C PHE A 519 -10.26 13.14 6.56
N LEU A 520 -9.39 12.23 7.05
CA LEU A 520 -9.77 11.04 7.82
C LEU A 520 -9.69 11.24 9.35
N ASP A 521 -9.43 12.46 9.86
CA ASP A 521 -9.39 12.76 11.29
C ASP A 521 -10.60 12.20 12.05
N GLY A 522 -10.34 11.66 13.24
CA GLY A 522 -11.33 10.99 14.09
C GLY A 522 -11.67 9.55 13.69
N LEU A 523 -11.10 9.01 12.62
CA LEU A 523 -11.29 7.61 12.22
C LEU A 523 -10.17 6.71 12.71
N SER A 524 -10.49 5.47 13.08
CA SER A 524 -9.50 4.48 13.52
C SER A 524 -9.90 3.07 13.11
N TYR A 525 -8.91 2.29 12.68
CA TYR A 525 -9.08 0.99 12.05
C TYR A 525 -8.12 -0.04 12.63
N ALA A 526 -8.52 -1.31 12.54
CA ALA A 526 -7.63 -2.43 12.77
C ALA A 526 -6.95 -2.83 11.45
N LEU A 527 -5.83 -3.52 11.54
CA LEU A 527 -5.14 -4.09 10.38
C LEU A 527 -5.24 -5.61 10.41
N SER A 528 -5.54 -6.20 9.26
CA SER A 528 -5.61 -7.65 9.08
C SER A 528 -4.31 -8.30 9.52
N GLN A 529 -4.40 -9.41 10.25
CA GLN A 529 -3.24 -10.24 10.57
C GLN A 529 -3.15 -11.46 9.65
N GLY A 530 -3.94 -11.46 8.56
CA GLY A 530 -3.89 -12.44 7.49
C GLY A 530 -2.78 -12.17 6.46
N PRO A 531 -2.71 -12.95 5.37
CA PRO A 531 -1.65 -12.85 4.36
C PRO A 531 -1.70 -11.57 3.53
N VAL A 532 -2.81 -10.82 3.55
CA VAL A 532 -2.95 -9.55 2.80
C VAL A 532 -2.15 -8.40 3.43
N ASN A 533 -1.90 -8.44 4.75
CA ASN A 533 -1.01 -7.51 5.44
C ASN A 533 0.36 -8.18 5.58
N ASN A 534 1.21 -8.04 4.56
CA ASN A 534 2.47 -8.78 4.51
C ASN A 534 3.59 -7.97 3.85
N TYR A 535 4.61 -7.60 4.63
CA TYR A 535 5.74 -6.74 4.29
C TYR A 535 5.29 -5.50 3.54
N ASN A 536 4.33 -4.79 4.14
CA ASN A 536 3.85 -3.53 3.60
C ASN A 536 4.88 -2.44 3.89
N ASP A 537 5.23 -1.67 2.85
CA ASP A 537 6.03 -0.46 2.97
C ASP A 537 5.46 0.49 4.05
N LEU A 538 6.33 1.28 4.67
CA LEU A 538 5.95 2.48 5.42
C LEU A 538 6.30 3.68 4.58
N LEU A 539 5.35 4.60 4.41
CA LEU A 539 5.49 5.77 3.54
C LEU A 539 5.72 7.04 4.36
N GLY A 540 6.39 8.00 3.73
CA GLY A 540 6.39 9.40 4.14
C GLY A 540 5.90 10.28 2.99
N HIS A 541 5.25 11.39 3.31
CA HIS A 541 4.92 12.41 2.32
C HIS A 541 6.17 13.20 1.92
N ALA A 542 6.28 13.60 0.65
CA ALA A 542 7.41 14.42 0.21
C ALA A 542 7.33 15.82 0.87
N PRO A 543 8.39 16.27 1.55
CA PRO A 543 8.43 17.58 2.24
C PRO A 543 8.07 18.74 1.30
N ALA A 544 7.36 19.75 1.83
CA ALA A 544 6.90 20.94 1.10
C ALA A 544 6.14 20.67 -0.22
N SER A 545 5.65 19.44 -0.44
CA SER A 545 4.95 19.10 -1.67
C SER A 545 3.46 19.43 -1.61
N GLY A 546 2.88 19.55 -0.40
CA GLY A 546 1.44 19.62 -0.18
C GLY A 546 0.75 18.24 -0.19
N ALA A 547 1.51 17.16 -0.10
CA ALA A 547 0.98 15.82 0.13
C ALA A 547 0.51 15.65 1.57
N LEU A 548 -0.62 14.98 1.74
CA LEU A 548 -1.37 14.89 2.99
C LEU A 548 -1.34 13.46 3.47
N GLU A 549 -0.77 13.21 4.64
CA GLU A 549 -0.88 11.90 5.26
C GLU A 549 -2.27 11.72 5.84
N VAL A 550 -2.97 10.67 5.41
CA VAL A 550 -4.39 10.47 5.75
C VAL A 550 -4.61 9.26 6.64
N LEU A 551 -3.66 8.32 6.69
CA LEU A 551 -3.72 7.16 7.57
C LEU A 551 -2.31 6.81 8.05
N ARG A 552 -2.12 6.60 9.36
CA ARG A 552 -0.82 6.33 9.99
C ARG A 552 -0.87 5.20 11.01
N VAL A 553 0.29 4.62 11.31
CA VAL A 553 0.54 3.73 12.46
C VAL A 553 1.63 4.31 13.35
N SER A 554 1.67 3.89 14.62
CA SER A 554 2.59 4.43 15.63
C SER A 554 3.52 3.39 16.27
N ASP A 555 3.31 2.09 16.05
CA ASP A 555 4.05 0.99 16.70
C ASP A 555 4.20 -0.16 15.68
N PRO A 556 5.36 -0.85 15.56
CA PRO A 556 6.67 -0.57 16.18
C PRO A 556 7.52 0.46 15.43
N THR A 557 7.06 0.94 14.28
CA THR A 557 7.74 2.00 13.54
C THR A 557 6.67 2.97 13.01
N PRO A 558 6.62 4.21 13.52
CA PRO A 558 5.68 5.21 13.05
C PRO A 558 5.85 5.50 11.56
N GLY A 559 4.74 5.65 10.83
CA GLY A 559 4.78 5.99 9.40
C GLY A 559 3.39 6.13 8.78
N ALA A 560 3.34 6.68 7.57
CA ALA A 560 2.13 6.76 6.78
C ALA A 560 1.80 5.41 6.15
N LEU A 561 0.54 5.03 6.25
CA LEU A 561 -0.05 3.93 5.49
C LEU A 561 -0.73 4.41 4.22
N ALA A 562 -1.24 5.64 4.24
CA ALA A 562 -1.79 6.26 3.06
C ALA A 562 -1.49 7.75 3.01
N VAL A 563 -1.13 8.23 1.81
CA VAL A 563 -0.81 9.63 1.53
C VAL A 563 -1.62 10.07 0.32
N ALA A 564 -2.38 11.15 0.46
CA ALA A 564 -3.17 11.76 -0.59
C ALA A 564 -2.44 12.99 -1.14
N TYR A 565 -2.57 13.27 -2.43
CA TYR A 565 -1.96 14.44 -3.04
C TYR A 565 -2.85 15.03 -4.14
N GLU A 566 -2.98 16.35 -4.15
CA GLU A 566 -3.64 17.12 -5.20
C GLU A 566 -2.60 18.00 -5.89
N GLY A 567 -2.36 17.75 -7.17
CA GLY A 567 -1.31 18.42 -7.94
C GLY A 567 -1.81 19.10 -9.18
N LEU A 568 -1.00 20.00 -9.73
CA LEU A 568 -1.23 20.60 -11.03
C LEU A 568 -0.39 19.87 -12.09
N ALA A 569 -1.05 19.28 -13.08
CA ALA A 569 -0.41 18.66 -14.24
C ALA A 569 0.28 19.73 -15.11
N LYS A 570 1.19 19.31 -16.00
CA LYS A 570 1.82 20.23 -16.96
C LYS A 570 0.79 20.85 -17.91
N SER A 571 -0.32 20.16 -18.13
CA SER A 571 -1.48 20.65 -18.89
C SER A 571 -2.25 21.77 -18.19
N GLY A 572 -1.95 22.08 -16.92
CA GLY A 572 -2.69 23.03 -16.09
C GLY A 572 -3.98 22.44 -15.48
N LYS A 573 -4.22 21.14 -15.65
CA LYS A 573 -5.36 20.45 -15.00
C LYS A 573 -4.95 19.93 -13.63
N THR A 574 -5.87 19.99 -12.67
CA THR A 574 -5.68 19.35 -11.37
C THR A 574 -5.80 17.83 -11.50
N TYR A 575 -4.84 17.10 -10.93
CA TYR A 575 -4.87 15.64 -10.80
C TYR A 575 -4.80 15.24 -9.34
N ARG A 576 -5.21 14.01 -9.03
CA ARG A 576 -5.23 13.53 -7.64
C ARG A 576 -4.66 12.13 -7.50
N THR A 577 -3.96 11.89 -6.42
CA THR A 577 -3.36 10.60 -6.14
C THR A 577 -3.56 10.19 -4.69
N ILE A 578 -3.68 8.89 -4.44
CA ILE A 578 -3.62 8.31 -3.11
C ILE A 578 -2.66 7.13 -3.17
N ALA A 579 -1.51 7.27 -2.51
CA ALA A 579 -0.59 6.16 -2.27
C ALA A 579 -1.10 5.37 -1.06
N SER A 580 -1.21 4.04 -1.17
CA SER A 580 -1.50 3.15 -0.06
C SER A 580 -0.40 2.09 0.05
N SER A 581 0.10 1.88 1.25
CA SER A 581 1.14 0.89 1.52
C SER A 581 0.61 -0.51 1.75
N PHE A 582 -0.70 -0.64 1.98
CA PHE A 582 -1.36 -1.91 2.24
C PHE A 582 -2.57 -2.09 1.30
N PRO A 583 -2.95 -3.33 0.95
CA PRO A 583 -4.15 -3.60 0.17
C PRO A 583 -5.42 -3.21 0.94
N TRP A 584 -6.47 -2.74 0.27
CA TRP A 584 -7.74 -2.35 0.90
C TRP A 584 -8.33 -3.46 1.79
N ALA A 585 -8.20 -4.72 1.37
CA ALA A 585 -8.61 -5.90 2.13
C ALA A 585 -7.83 -6.09 3.46
N GLY A 586 -6.71 -5.40 3.62
CA GLY A 586 -5.92 -5.32 4.84
C GLY A 586 -6.50 -4.36 5.88
N LEU A 587 -7.38 -3.41 5.51
CA LEU A 587 -8.09 -2.55 6.45
C LEU A 587 -9.26 -3.30 7.05
N LEU A 588 -9.29 -3.43 8.37
CA LEU A 588 -10.39 -4.02 9.10
C LEU A 588 -11.14 -2.93 9.88
N ALA A 589 -12.45 -3.13 10.05
CA ALA A 589 -13.22 -2.27 10.92
C ALA A 589 -12.63 -2.32 12.35
N GLY A 590 -12.38 -1.14 12.90
CA GLY A 590 -12.01 -0.96 14.30
C GLY A 590 -13.15 -0.24 15.01
N PRO A 591 -12.87 0.87 15.72
CA PRO A 591 -13.91 1.82 16.15
C PRO A 591 -14.69 2.42 14.97
N SER A 592 -14.10 2.50 13.78
CA SER A 592 -14.72 3.06 12.58
C SER A 592 -15.00 1.99 11.51
N PRO A 593 -16.12 2.09 10.76
CA PRO A 593 -16.39 1.22 9.62
C PRO A 593 -15.48 1.59 8.44
N THR A 594 -14.90 0.60 7.75
CA THR A 594 -13.98 0.83 6.60
C THR A 594 -14.63 1.66 5.49
N MET A 595 -15.95 1.57 5.32
CA MET A 595 -16.70 2.38 4.36
C MET A 595 -16.57 3.90 4.59
N ALA A 596 -16.31 4.35 5.83
CA ALA A 596 -16.11 5.77 6.10
C ALA A 596 -14.82 6.30 5.46
N ALA A 597 -13.74 5.51 5.46
CA ALA A 597 -12.50 5.85 4.74
C ALA A 597 -12.71 5.82 3.24
N LEU A 598 -13.38 4.77 2.71
CA LEU A 598 -13.55 4.62 1.26
C LEU A 598 -14.33 5.79 0.66
N ASP A 599 -15.44 6.20 1.29
CA ASP A 599 -16.24 7.31 0.77
C ASP A 599 -15.46 8.63 0.76
N LYS A 600 -14.61 8.85 1.78
CA LYS A 600 -13.70 10.00 1.83
C LYS A 600 -12.59 9.94 0.78
N TYR A 601 -12.01 8.76 0.51
CA TYR A 601 -11.05 8.56 -0.58
C TYR A 601 -11.68 8.83 -1.94
N LEU A 602 -12.85 8.27 -2.22
CA LEU A 602 -13.55 8.48 -3.49
C LEU A 602 -13.97 9.94 -3.66
N THR A 603 -14.44 10.59 -2.59
CA THR A 603 -14.75 12.03 -2.60
C THR A 603 -13.50 12.87 -2.86
N PHE A 604 -12.37 12.53 -2.24
CA PHE A 604 -11.09 13.17 -2.51
C PHE A 604 -10.69 13.02 -3.98
N MET A 605 -10.74 11.82 -4.54
CA MET A 605 -10.42 11.58 -5.95
C MET A 605 -11.32 12.37 -6.90
N GLU A 606 -12.61 12.52 -6.60
CA GLU A 606 -13.55 13.25 -7.45
C GLU A 606 -13.40 14.78 -7.34
N LYS A 607 -13.24 15.29 -6.11
CA LYS A 607 -13.46 16.72 -5.80
C LYS A 607 -12.31 17.41 -5.08
N GLY A 608 -11.30 16.68 -4.63
CA GLY A 608 -10.23 17.18 -3.77
C GLY A 608 -10.62 17.12 -2.30
N HIS A 609 -9.89 17.84 -1.45
CA HIS A 609 -10.10 17.82 -0.01
C HIS A 609 -11.59 18.05 0.35
N PRO A 610 -12.28 17.13 1.06
CA PRO A 610 -13.74 17.16 1.27
C PRO A 610 -14.20 18.26 2.24
N GLY A 611 -13.26 19.02 2.81
CA GLY A 611 -13.50 20.08 3.79
C GLY A 611 -13.09 19.66 5.20
N CYS A 612 -12.96 20.63 6.09
CA CYS A 612 -12.50 20.44 7.47
C CYS A 612 -13.52 21.02 8.47
N GLN A 613 -13.50 20.54 9.71
CA GLN A 613 -14.29 21.12 10.81
C GLN A 613 -13.43 21.79 11.91
N GLY A 614 -12.12 21.58 11.87
CA GLY A 614 -11.15 22.15 12.80
C GLY A 614 -9.73 21.88 12.29
N GLN A 615 -8.73 22.41 13.01
CA GLN A 615 -7.33 22.31 12.62
C GLN A 615 -6.84 20.86 12.43
N LYS A 616 -7.29 19.92 13.27
CA LYS A 616 -6.94 18.49 13.13
C LYS A 616 -7.36 17.87 11.80
N GLY A 617 -8.46 18.37 11.21
CA GLY A 617 -8.89 17.97 9.88
C GLY A 617 -8.03 18.53 8.74
N CYS A 618 -7.00 19.31 9.08
CA CYS A 618 -6.04 19.92 8.17
C CYS A 618 -4.59 19.52 8.40
N GLU A 619 -4.30 18.95 9.57
CA GLU A 619 -3.00 18.39 9.94
C GLU A 619 -2.38 17.63 8.76
N ASP A 620 -1.31 18.20 8.19
CA ASP A 620 -0.53 17.58 7.12
C ASP A 620 0.81 17.03 7.58
N LEU A 621 1.14 17.23 8.87
CA LEU A 621 2.38 16.78 9.50
C LEU A 621 3.64 17.38 8.84
N ASP A 622 3.48 18.46 8.08
CA ASP A 622 4.56 19.30 7.58
C ASP A 622 4.87 20.35 8.68
N PRO A 623 6.02 20.24 9.37
CA PRO A 623 6.36 21.16 10.45
C PRO A 623 6.60 22.60 9.98
N CYS A 624 6.67 22.82 8.66
CA CYS A 624 6.82 24.12 8.04
C CYS A 624 5.50 24.71 7.52
N THR A 625 4.35 24.08 7.76
CA THR A 625 3.05 24.66 7.46
C THR A 625 2.29 25.00 8.75
N ALA A 626 1.47 26.04 8.68
CA ALA A 626 0.48 26.34 9.70
C ALA A 626 -0.88 25.83 9.22
N ASP A 627 -1.37 24.79 9.89
CA ASP A 627 -2.67 24.19 9.60
C ASP A 627 -3.82 25.04 10.14
N ALA A 628 -4.76 25.35 9.26
CA ALA A 628 -5.96 26.09 9.62
C ALA A 628 -7.16 25.60 8.84
N CYS A 629 -8.28 25.43 9.55
CA CYS A 629 -9.57 25.24 8.91
C CYS A 629 -10.29 26.59 8.77
N VAL A 630 -10.31 27.15 7.56
CA VAL A 630 -10.88 28.47 7.28
C VAL A 630 -12.15 28.32 6.47
N ALA A 631 -13.30 28.65 7.07
CA ALA A 631 -14.62 28.52 6.43
C ALA A 631 -14.89 27.13 5.82
N GLY A 632 -14.46 26.07 6.52
CA GLY A 632 -14.59 24.68 6.07
C GLY A 632 -13.60 24.25 4.98
N SER A 633 -12.72 25.16 4.53
CA SER A 633 -11.65 24.86 3.59
C SER A 633 -10.33 24.70 4.32
N CYS A 634 -9.57 23.68 3.93
CA CYS A 634 -8.28 23.44 4.52
C CYS A 634 -7.20 24.39 3.99
N LYS A 635 -6.35 24.90 4.89
CA LYS A 635 -5.27 25.85 4.60
C LYS A 635 -4.02 25.45 5.36
N ASN A 636 -2.98 25.07 4.63
CA ASN A 636 -1.69 24.71 5.20
C ASN A 636 -0.68 25.76 4.71
N GLN A 637 -0.58 26.86 5.47
CA GLN A 637 0.19 28.03 5.04
C GLN A 637 1.68 27.80 5.34
N ARG A 638 2.49 27.67 4.29
CA ARG A 638 3.94 27.46 4.45
C ARG A 638 4.65 28.67 5.05
N ASP A 639 5.49 28.44 6.05
CA ASP A 639 6.49 29.39 6.54
C ASP A 639 7.68 29.46 5.55
N PRO A 640 7.95 30.62 4.92
CA PRO A 640 9.07 30.77 4.00
C PRO A 640 10.45 30.56 4.63
N GLN A 641 10.59 30.74 5.96
CA GLN A 641 11.87 30.62 6.67
C GLN A 641 12.14 29.21 7.21
N CYS A 642 11.14 28.34 7.13
CA CYS A 642 11.25 26.97 7.61
C CYS A 642 11.85 26.06 6.52
N ILE A 643 12.91 25.34 6.90
CA ILE A 643 13.62 24.38 6.06
C ILE A 643 13.43 23.00 6.70
N GLU A 644 12.72 22.12 6.00
CA GLU A 644 12.52 20.74 6.45
C GLU A 644 13.80 19.92 6.28
N CYS A 645 13.96 18.89 7.11
CA CYS A 645 15.12 18.01 7.08
C CYS A 645 14.79 16.62 7.64
N MET A 646 15.44 15.61 7.07
CA MET A 646 15.52 14.27 7.66
C MET A 646 16.84 14.10 8.43
N ASP A 647 17.90 14.70 7.89
CA ASP A 647 19.22 14.75 8.49
C ASP A 647 19.90 16.09 8.15
N ASP A 648 21.12 16.31 8.65
CA ASP A 648 21.85 17.57 8.49
C ASP A 648 22.20 17.92 7.03
N LEU A 649 22.00 17.03 6.07
CA LEU A 649 22.29 17.29 4.66
C LEU A 649 21.07 17.17 3.77
N PHE A 650 20.14 16.24 4.04
CA PHE A 650 19.05 15.96 3.14
C PHE A 650 17.66 16.14 3.76
N MET A 651 16.73 16.50 2.90
CA MET A 651 15.30 16.35 3.15
C MET A 651 14.94 14.85 3.16
N ALA A 652 13.68 14.55 3.46
CA ALA A 652 13.21 13.17 3.59
C ALA A 652 13.25 12.36 2.27
N ASP A 653 13.40 13.03 1.12
CA ASP A 653 13.65 12.37 -0.17
C ASP A 653 15.07 11.77 -0.31
N GLY A 654 15.97 12.05 0.64
CA GLY A 654 17.35 11.55 0.67
C GLY A 654 18.29 12.14 -0.39
N VAL A 655 17.84 13.14 -1.16
CA VAL A 655 18.61 13.71 -2.28
C VAL A 655 18.62 15.23 -2.31
N THR A 656 17.54 15.90 -1.87
CA THR A 656 17.45 17.35 -1.87
C THR A 656 18.19 17.91 -0.67
N PRO A 657 19.17 18.84 -0.87
CA PRO A 657 19.87 19.48 0.24
C PRO A 657 18.92 20.19 1.21
N SER A 658 19.06 19.94 2.51
CA SER A 658 18.28 20.57 3.59
C SER A 658 19.08 21.66 4.31
N CYS A 659 19.80 21.30 5.37
CA CYS A 659 20.38 22.25 6.30
C CYS A 659 21.66 22.87 5.76
N PRO A 660 21.78 24.22 5.80
CA PRO A 660 23.05 24.89 5.63
C PRO A 660 24.11 24.40 6.64
N PRO A 661 25.41 24.53 6.37
CA PRO A 661 26.47 24.01 7.25
C PRO A 661 26.45 24.52 8.70
N ASP A 662 25.86 25.70 8.94
CA ASP A 662 25.68 26.35 10.24
C ASP A 662 24.35 26.01 10.92
N GLN A 663 23.56 25.11 10.33
CA GLN A 663 22.32 24.60 10.90
C GLN A 663 22.41 23.09 11.13
N ALA A 664 21.62 22.61 12.09
CA ALA A 664 21.44 21.20 12.40
C ALA A 664 20.00 20.80 12.14
N CYS A 665 19.80 19.58 11.68
CA CYS A 665 18.48 19.01 11.61
C CYS A 665 18.04 18.60 13.02
N VAL A 666 17.03 19.28 13.57
CA VAL A 666 16.43 18.87 14.84
C VAL A 666 15.43 17.76 14.53
N GLN A 667 15.86 16.51 14.70
CA GLN A 667 15.08 15.35 14.25
C GLN A 667 13.69 15.27 14.90
N ALA A 668 13.55 15.75 16.13
CA ALA A 668 12.26 15.81 16.81
C ALA A 668 11.27 16.80 16.17
N LEU A 669 11.77 17.82 15.47
CA LEU A 669 10.99 18.86 14.82
C LEU A 669 10.93 18.70 13.29
N GLY A 670 11.79 17.85 12.70
CA GLY A 670 11.91 17.70 11.24
C GLY A 670 12.37 18.96 10.51
N THR A 671 13.00 19.91 11.20
CA THR A 671 13.38 21.21 10.63
C THR A 671 14.81 21.63 11.00
N CYS A 672 15.46 22.36 10.11
CA CYS A 672 16.78 22.91 10.33
C CYS A 672 16.72 24.09 11.31
N LYS A 673 17.61 24.08 12.30
CA LYS A 673 17.78 25.18 13.26
C LYS A 673 19.25 25.63 13.32
N PRO A 674 19.53 26.92 13.54
CA PRO A 674 20.91 27.39 13.69
C PRO A 674 21.65 26.69 14.82
N ILE A 675 22.92 26.33 14.60
CA ILE A 675 23.73 25.62 15.60
C ILE A 675 24.23 26.59 16.67
N PHE A 676 23.81 26.35 17.92
CA PHE A 676 24.26 27.07 19.11
C PHE A 676 25.03 26.16 20.07
N CYS A 677 26.02 26.73 20.76
CA CYS A 677 26.81 26.04 21.76
C CYS A 677 26.20 26.33 23.13
N GLY A 678 25.17 25.54 23.48
CA GLY A 678 24.29 25.83 24.60
C GLY A 678 23.44 27.07 24.31
N PRO A 679 23.34 28.05 25.22
CA PRO A 679 22.52 29.26 25.04
C PRO A 679 23.19 30.35 24.18
N VAL A 680 24.43 30.14 23.72
CA VAL A 680 25.22 31.17 23.03
C VAL A 680 25.67 30.70 21.64
N PRO A 681 25.93 31.63 20.70
CA PRO A 681 26.54 31.28 19.43
C PRO A 681 27.88 30.57 19.62
N CYS A 682 28.16 29.57 18.78
CA CYS A 682 29.47 28.95 18.75
C CYS A 682 30.49 29.93 18.15
N THR A 683 31.47 30.37 18.94
CA THR A 683 32.50 31.35 18.51
C THR A 683 33.73 30.70 17.90
N VAL A 684 33.92 29.40 18.10
CA VAL A 684 34.98 28.60 17.48
C VAL A 684 34.36 27.49 16.66
N THR A 685 34.82 27.36 15.42
CA THR A 685 34.47 26.24 14.54
C THR A 685 35.76 25.65 13.99
N ALA A 686 35.94 24.35 14.17
CA ALA A 686 37.08 23.60 13.65
C ALA A 686 36.55 22.35 12.94
N THR A 687 36.97 22.14 11.70
CA THR A 687 36.51 21.02 10.86
C THR A 687 37.68 20.14 10.50
N TYR A 688 37.49 18.82 10.59
CA TYR A 688 38.47 17.83 10.15
C TYR A 688 38.78 17.98 8.66
N GLN A 689 40.06 18.21 8.32
CA GLN A 689 40.54 18.42 6.95
C GLN A 689 41.30 17.21 6.36
N GLY A 690 41.29 16.06 7.05
CA GLY A 690 41.98 14.86 6.57
C GLY A 690 41.16 14.05 5.55
N PRO A 691 41.75 13.01 4.94
CA PRO A 691 41.01 12.11 4.05
C PRO A 691 39.96 11.30 4.80
N ALA A 692 38.96 10.78 4.10
CA ALA A 692 37.98 9.87 4.68
C ALA A 692 38.69 8.66 5.33
N LEU A 693 38.31 8.33 6.57
CA LEU A 693 38.98 7.29 7.35
C LEU A 693 38.11 6.02 7.43
N PRO A 694 38.57 4.90 6.83
CA PRO A 694 37.83 3.65 6.92
C PRO A 694 37.96 3.00 8.30
N PHE A 695 36.87 2.39 8.77
CA PHE A 695 36.84 1.61 10.01
C PHE A 695 36.09 0.29 9.84
N SER A 696 36.23 -0.61 10.81
CA SER A 696 35.59 -1.93 10.81
C SER A 696 35.48 -2.47 12.25
N PRO A 697 34.75 -3.56 12.50
CA PRO A 697 34.68 -4.16 13.83
C PRO A 697 36.03 -4.58 14.40
N LYS A 698 37.04 -4.80 13.54
CA LYS A 698 38.41 -5.15 13.96
C LYS A 698 39.36 -3.96 14.03
N LYS A 699 38.98 -2.81 13.47
CA LYS A 699 39.85 -1.64 13.33
C LYS A 699 39.02 -0.35 13.45
N PRO A 700 38.97 0.29 14.63
CA PRO A 700 38.33 1.59 14.77
C PRO A 700 39.11 2.67 14.01
N ALA A 701 38.44 3.77 13.66
CA ALA A 701 39.08 4.97 13.14
C ALA A 701 39.09 6.08 14.18
N GLU A 702 40.17 6.87 14.22
CA GLU A 702 40.25 8.09 15.01
C GLU A 702 40.61 9.28 14.11
N ALA A 703 39.63 10.17 13.89
CA ALA A 703 39.80 11.38 13.11
C ALA A 703 40.28 12.51 14.04
N ALA A 704 41.56 12.89 13.95
CA ALA A 704 42.16 13.93 14.78
C ALA A 704 41.97 15.34 14.20
N LEU A 705 41.55 16.28 15.04
CA LEU A 705 41.29 17.68 14.73
C LEU A 705 42.08 18.58 15.71
N SER A 706 42.90 19.49 15.18
CA SER A 706 43.67 20.43 16.00
C SER A 706 42.94 21.76 16.15
N VAL A 707 42.81 22.24 17.39
CA VAL A 707 42.23 23.54 17.72
C VAL A 707 43.32 24.42 18.35
N SER A 708 43.59 25.59 17.75
CA SER A 708 44.62 26.54 18.22
C SER A 708 44.06 27.61 19.15
N THR A 709 42.74 27.85 19.15
CA THR A 709 42.10 28.86 19.99
C THR A 709 42.21 28.49 21.48
N GLY A 710 42.89 29.35 22.25
CA GLY A 710 43.00 29.22 23.71
C GLY A 710 41.72 29.60 24.45
N GLY A 711 41.66 29.26 25.73
CA GLY A 711 40.52 29.49 26.61
C GLY A 711 39.92 28.19 27.15
N THR A 712 38.84 28.31 27.92
CA THR A 712 38.12 27.16 28.45
C THR A 712 36.79 26.95 27.73
N VAL A 713 36.41 25.68 27.55
CA VAL A 713 35.17 25.28 26.92
C VAL A 713 33.99 25.78 27.77
N ARG A 714 33.08 26.56 27.17
CA ARG A 714 31.78 26.93 27.76
C ARG A 714 30.68 25.95 27.34
N ALA A 715 30.71 25.53 26.08
CA ALA A 715 29.80 24.54 25.51
C ALA A 715 30.36 24.06 24.15
N VAL A 716 29.94 22.88 23.69
CA VAL A 716 30.35 22.32 22.41
C VAL A 716 29.16 21.69 21.68
N GLN A 717 29.24 21.67 20.35
CA GLN A 717 28.38 20.90 19.45
C GLN A 717 29.26 20.11 18.48
N VAL A 718 28.80 18.92 18.08
CA VAL A 718 29.58 18.03 17.21
C VAL A 718 28.75 17.61 16.02
N GLN A 719 29.11 18.11 14.84
CA GLN A 719 28.50 17.71 13.57
C GLN A 719 29.35 16.61 12.93
N VAL A 720 28.73 15.51 12.50
CA VAL A 720 29.42 14.31 12.02
C VAL A 720 28.83 13.80 10.71
N ARG A 721 29.70 13.38 9.79
CA ARG A 721 29.36 12.68 8.55
C ARG A 721 30.10 11.34 8.44
N VAL A 722 29.34 10.25 8.38
CA VAL A 722 29.83 8.87 8.21
C VAL A 722 29.07 8.20 7.07
N THR A 723 29.79 7.53 6.18
CA THR A 723 29.19 6.65 5.16
C THR A 723 29.07 5.24 5.72
N THR A 724 27.88 4.65 5.65
CA THR A 724 27.61 3.28 6.10
C THR A 724 26.32 2.77 5.47
N PRO A 725 26.21 1.50 5.03
CA PRO A 725 24.92 0.97 4.62
C PRO A 725 24.08 0.47 5.82
N TYR A 726 24.61 0.53 7.04
CA TYR A 726 23.89 0.22 8.27
C TYR A 726 24.38 1.08 9.43
N ARG A 727 23.66 2.16 9.74
CA ARG A 727 24.05 3.15 10.75
C ARG A 727 23.77 2.71 12.18
N GLY A 728 22.84 1.76 12.39
CA GLY A 728 22.57 1.13 13.67
C GLY A 728 23.79 0.40 14.26
N GLY A 729 24.73 -0.04 13.41
CA GLY A 729 25.95 -0.74 13.83
C GLY A 729 27.13 0.16 14.20
N VAL A 730 26.99 1.48 14.14
CA VAL A 730 28.08 2.45 14.34
C VAL A 730 28.04 3.09 15.73
N VAL A 731 29.21 3.19 16.36
CA VAL A 731 29.42 3.84 17.66
C VAL A 731 30.36 5.03 17.49
N LEU A 732 29.99 6.19 18.04
CA LEU A 732 30.77 7.43 17.92
C LEU A 732 31.12 8.00 19.28
N THR A 733 32.37 8.42 19.45
CA THR A 733 32.90 8.98 20.71
C THR A 733 33.76 10.20 20.44
N LEU A 734 33.46 11.33 21.08
CA LEU A 734 34.33 12.49 21.10
C LEU A 734 35.36 12.33 22.22
N ILE A 735 36.63 12.66 21.94
CA ILE A 735 37.73 12.64 22.90
C ILE A 735 38.40 14.02 22.90
N ALA A 736 38.42 14.67 24.06
CA ALA A 736 39.06 15.96 24.31
C ALA A 736 40.60 15.87 24.40
N PRO A 737 41.33 16.99 24.29
CA PRO A 737 42.80 16.98 24.35
C PRO A 737 43.38 16.40 25.64
N ASP A 738 42.65 16.53 26.74
CA ASP A 738 43.03 15.99 28.05
C ASP A 738 42.61 14.51 28.26
N GLY A 739 42.06 13.86 27.23
CA GLY A 739 41.65 12.46 27.24
C GLY A 739 40.24 12.20 27.76
N LYS A 740 39.50 13.22 28.25
CA LYS A 740 38.09 13.04 28.61
C LYS A 740 37.27 12.72 27.36
N SER A 741 36.37 11.75 27.47
CA SER A 741 35.53 11.32 26.36
C SER A 741 34.05 11.40 26.67
N VAL A 742 33.25 11.63 25.62
CA VAL A 742 31.79 11.63 25.63
C VAL A 742 31.30 10.77 24.47
N ARG A 743 30.40 9.83 24.77
CA ARG A 743 29.77 9.01 23.73
C ARG A 743 28.68 9.83 23.04
N LEU A 744 28.76 9.93 21.71
CA LEU A 744 27.79 10.66 20.90
C LEU A 744 26.68 9.75 20.37
N LYS A 745 27.02 8.49 20.06
CA LYS A 745 26.06 7.51 19.54
C LYS A 745 26.37 6.11 20.05
N ASP A 746 25.32 5.43 20.48
CA ASP A 746 25.31 4.01 20.82
C ASP A 746 24.81 3.15 19.64
N PRO A 747 25.14 1.85 19.63
CA PRO A 747 24.61 0.93 18.65
C PRO A 747 23.10 0.74 18.87
N ASN A 748 22.34 0.73 17.78
CA ASN A 748 20.90 0.51 17.79
C ASN A 748 20.53 -0.56 16.74
N PRO A 749 20.19 -1.80 17.15
CA PRO A 749 19.89 -2.90 16.22
C PRO A 749 18.60 -2.70 15.40
N SER A 750 17.74 -1.75 15.78
CA SER A 750 16.51 -1.43 15.05
C SER A 750 16.69 -0.33 14.00
N ASP A 751 17.86 0.32 13.95
CA ASP A 751 18.13 1.44 13.04
C ASP A 751 18.83 0.96 11.76
N TRP A 752 18.02 0.49 10.80
CA TRP A 752 18.47 -0.07 9.53
C TRP A 752 18.84 0.97 8.46
N GLY A 753 18.82 2.26 8.81
CA GLY A 753 19.16 3.33 7.88
C GLY A 753 20.62 3.29 7.42
N SER A 754 20.91 3.94 6.29
CA SER A 754 22.26 4.22 5.83
C SER A 754 22.72 5.61 6.28
N ASP A 755 24.04 5.79 6.30
CA ASP A 755 24.79 7.00 6.60
C ASP A 755 24.46 7.67 7.95
N ILE A 756 25.37 8.51 8.42
CA ILE A 756 25.14 9.38 9.58
C ILE A 756 25.48 10.79 9.14
N ARG A 757 24.50 11.69 9.25
CA ARG A 757 24.63 13.11 8.89
C ARG A 757 23.93 13.90 9.99
N ALA A 758 24.61 14.11 11.11
CA ALA A 758 23.95 14.56 12.33
C ALA A 758 24.81 15.50 13.17
N THR A 759 24.15 16.44 13.85
CA THR A 759 24.71 17.25 14.91
C THR A 759 24.23 16.72 16.27
N TYR A 760 25.14 16.22 17.08
CA TYR A 760 24.85 15.59 18.36
C TYR A 760 24.69 16.62 19.48
N ASP A 761 23.74 16.35 20.39
CA ASP A 761 23.16 17.23 21.42
C ASP A 761 21.99 18.07 20.89
N MET A 762 22.25 19.00 19.96
CA MET A 762 21.17 19.84 19.40
C MET A 762 20.25 19.13 18.40
N GLY A 763 20.81 18.44 17.41
CA GLY A 763 20.03 17.83 16.32
C GLY A 763 19.51 16.45 16.69
N VAL A 764 20.40 15.63 17.25
CA VAL A 764 20.15 14.27 17.72
C VAL A 764 20.58 14.16 19.19
N PRO A 765 19.73 13.62 20.08
CA PRO A 765 20.08 13.49 21.49
C PRO A 765 21.27 12.56 21.70
N LEU A 766 22.03 12.83 22.76
CA LEU A 766 23.11 11.97 23.22
C LEU A 766 22.54 10.70 23.91
N PRO A 767 23.32 9.61 24.00
CA PRO A 767 22.92 8.44 24.77
C PRO A 767 22.62 8.76 26.23
N LYS A 768 21.77 7.94 26.84
CA LYS A 768 21.41 8.06 28.26
C LYS A 768 22.68 8.11 29.12
N ASP A 769 22.73 9.05 30.05
CA ASP A 769 23.86 9.31 30.95
C ASP A 769 25.11 9.96 30.31
N GLN A 770 25.04 10.38 29.04
CA GLN A 770 26.10 11.15 28.39
C GLN A 770 25.74 12.63 28.33
N SER A 771 26.75 13.49 28.47
CA SER A 771 26.57 14.93 28.34
C SER A 771 27.84 15.62 27.87
N LEU A 772 27.70 16.47 26.85
CA LEU A 772 28.79 17.37 26.42
C LEU A 772 29.14 18.40 27.51
N ALA A 773 28.26 18.64 28.49
CA ALA A 773 28.55 19.51 29.63
C ALA A 773 29.76 19.01 30.47
N THR A 774 30.10 17.72 30.40
CA THR A 774 31.29 17.16 31.07
C THR A 774 32.62 17.72 30.54
N LEU A 775 32.57 18.43 29.41
CA LEU A 775 33.72 19.09 28.79
C LEU A 775 33.87 20.56 29.21
N VAL A 776 32.87 21.14 29.89
CA VAL A 776 32.88 22.54 30.33
C VAL A 776 34.01 22.79 31.34
N GLY A 777 34.67 23.95 31.21
CA GLY A 777 35.80 24.37 32.05
C GLY A 777 37.16 23.75 31.65
N ARG A 778 37.18 22.79 30.71
CA ARG A 778 38.43 22.21 30.19
C ARG A 778 39.07 23.10 29.15
N GLY A 779 40.37 22.93 28.93
CA GLY A 779 41.11 23.66 27.89
C GLY A 779 40.60 23.33 26.49
N LEU A 780 40.30 24.34 25.69
CA LEU A 780 39.83 24.17 24.31
C LEU A 780 40.97 23.83 23.34
N ALA A 781 42.12 24.49 23.49
CA ALA A 781 43.27 24.31 22.62
C ALA A 781 43.86 22.89 22.76
N GLY A 782 44.18 22.27 21.62
CA GLY A 782 44.79 20.94 21.56
C GLY A 782 44.18 20.04 20.49
N THR A 783 44.54 18.75 20.53
CA THR A 783 44.06 17.76 19.56
C THR A 783 42.82 17.04 20.09
N TRP A 784 41.69 17.32 19.47
CA TRP A 784 40.44 16.59 19.65
C TRP A 784 40.40 15.38 18.72
N ARG A 785 39.71 14.30 19.09
CA ARG A 785 39.54 13.12 18.23
C ARG A 785 38.08 12.66 18.22
N LEU A 786 37.57 12.33 17.04
CA LEU A 786 36.34 11.55 16.90
C LEU A 786 36.73 10.09 16.64
N ARG A 787 36.35 9.21 17.56
CA ARG A 787 36.56 7.76 17.45
C ARG A 787 35.28 7.10 16.93
N ALA A 788 35.40 6.36 15.83
CA ALA A 788 34.33 5.58 15.21
C ALA A 788 34.62 4.08 15.32
N GLU A 789 33.63 3.32 15.81
CA GLU A 789 33.71 1.87 16.02
C GLU A 789 32.50 1.19 15.37
N ALA A 790 32.63 -0.08 14.99
CA ALA A 790 31.56 -0.87 14.38
C ALA A 790 31.30 -2.16 15.18
N VAL A 791 30.04 -2.53 15.35
CA VAL A 791 29.65 -3.68 16.20
C VAL A 791 29.30 -4.95 15.39
N ALA A 792 28.53 -4.86 14.30
CA ALA A 792 28.14 -6.00 13.44
C ALA A 792 27.48 -5.53 12.11
N PRO A 793 27.46 -6.33 11.01
CA PRO A 793 27.72 -5.90 9.61
C PRO A 793 26.45 -5.72 8.72
N PRO A 794 26.49 -5.10 7.51
CA PRO A 794 27.53 -5.12 6.43
C PRO A 794 28.07 -3.75 5.95
N GLY A 795 29.10 -3.74 5.07
CA GLY A 795 29.44 -2.58 4.21
C GLY A 795 30.79 -1.87 4.37
N ALA A 796 31.06 -0.94 3.44
CA ALA A 796 32.15 0.03 3.55
C ALA A 796 31.76 1.12 4.56
N LEU A 797 32.64 1.37 5.53
CA LEU A 797 32.42 2.26 6.66
C LEU A 797 33.52 3.31 6.68
N GLU A 798 33.16 4.58 6.52
CA GLU A 798 34.14 5.67 6.45
C GLU A 798 33.67 6.91 7.22
N VAL A 799 34.54 7.47 8.06
CA VAL A 799 34.35 8.82 8.60
C VAL A 799 34.74 9.81 7.52
N VAL A 800 33.76 10.52 6.96
CA VAL A 800 33.97 11.46 5.84
C VAL A 800 34.43 12.82 6.36
N SER A 801 33.70 13.37 7.35
CA SER A 801 34.07 14.63 7.99
C SER A 801 33.43 14.75 9.37
N TRP A 802 33.98 15.63 10.19
CA TRP A 802 33.32 16.09 11.41
C TRP A 802 33.79 17.50 11.79
N THR A 803 32.92 18.22 12.47
CA THR A 803 33.13 19.61 12.88
C THR A 803 32.86 19.76 14.36
N LEU A 804 33.84 20.29 15.09
CA LEU A 804 33.69 20.74 16.45
C LEU A 804 33.32 22.23 16.43
N ARG A 805 32.20 22.55 17.05
CA ARG A 805 31.80 23.93 17.33
C ARG A 805 31.88 24.13 18.84
N ALA A 806 32.42 25.26 19.28
CA ALA A 806 32.57 25.55 20.69
C ALA A 806 32.26 27.02 20.99
N ALA A 807 31.65 27.26 22.15
CA ALA A 807 31.69 28.56 22.80
C ALA A 807 32.85 28.57 23.80
N VAL A 808 33.58 29.68 23.84
CA VAL A 808 34.77 29.84 24.70
C VAL A 808 34.45 30.83 25.82
N ARG A 809 34.92 30.54 27.03
CA ARG A 809 35.00 31.54 28.10
C ARG A 809 36.37 32.23 27.98
N GLN A 810 36.39 33.51 27.59
CA GLN A 810 37.63 34.29 27.39
C GLN A 810 37.82 35.46 28.38
N GLU A 811 36.96 35.65 29.39
CA GLU A 811 36.63 37.02 29.85
C GLU A 811 37.16 37.50 31.22
N ASP A 812 37.86 36.69 32.03
CA ASP A 812 38.34 37.20 33.32
C ASP A 812 39.50 38.22 33.12
N GLY A 813 39.25 39.51 33.38
CA GLY A 813 40.27 40.57 33.40
C GLY A 813 40.16 41.68 32.33
N LEU A 814 39.10 41.71 31.52
CA LEU A 814 38.81 42.83 30.60
C LEU A 814 38.44 44.10 31.37
N SER A 815 38.89 45.28 30.92
CA SER A 815 38.46 46.56 31.48
C SER A 815 37.05 46.93 31.01
N CYS A 816 36.24 47.55 31.87
CA CYS A 816 34.90 48.01 31.54
C CYS A 816 34.57 49.34 32.25
N GLN A 817 33.51 50.03 31.83
CA GLN A 817 32.91 51.19 32.50
C GLN A 817 31.48 50.91 32.99
N ALA A 818 30.79 49.97 32.34
CA ALA A 818 29.44 49.56 32.68
C ALA A 818 29.22 48.09 32.33
N ASP A 819 28.18 47.48 32.91
CA ASP A 819 27.85 46.06 32.73
C ASP A 819 27.56 45.70 31.27
N ASP A 820 27.12 46.68 30.47
CA ASP A 820 26.82 46.48 29.07
C ASP A 820 28.07 46.14 28.22
N GLU A 821 29.27 46.54 28.69
CA GLU A 821 30.58 46.23 28.11
C GLU A 821 31.07 44.81 28.47
N CYS A 822 30.42 44.12 29.40
CA CYS A 822 30.75 42.77 29.84
C CYS A 822 29.70 41.76 29.34
N ALA A 823 30.07 40.89 28.39
CA ALA A 823 29.10 40.03 27.71
C ALA A 823 28.40 39.02 28.65
N SER A 824 29.18 38.31 29.48
CA SER A 824 28.67 37.30 30.43
C SER A 824 29.09 37.54 31.89
N ALA A 825 29.63 38.73 32.15
CA ALA A 825 30.19 39.19 33.41
C ALA A 825 29.54 40.53 33.79
N TRP A 826 29.88 41.08 34.95
CA TRP A 826 29.47 42.42 35.36
C TRP A 826 30.71 43.29 35.56
N CYS A 827 30.53 44.60 35.47
CA CYS A 827 31.62 45.55 35.62
C CYS A 827 31.88 45.84 37.10
N ASP A 828 32.83 45.11 37.68
CA ASP A 828 33.27 45.31 39.06
C ASP A 828 34.53 46.17 39.10
N ALA A 829 34.41 47.36 39.66
CA ALA A 829 35.52 48.30 39.83
C ALA A 829 36.33 48.53 38.53
N GLY A 830 35.65 48.59 37.39
CA GLY A 830 36.24 48.82 36.08
C GLY A 830 36.84 47.57 35.40
N THR A 831 36.51 46.38 35.91
CA THR A 831 36.92 45.09 35.30
C THR A 831 35.74 44.14 35.18
N CYS A 832 35.59 43.48 34.03
CA CYS A 832 34.61 42.42 33.84
C CYS A 832 34.95 41.24 34.75
N ARG A 833 34.05 40.95 35.69
CA ARG A 833 34.15 39.81 36.60
C ARG A 833 32.91 38.94 36.50
N THR A 834 33.11 37.63 36.45
CA THR A 834 32.00 36.68 36.60
C THR A 834 31.58 36.63 38.07
N PRO A 835 30.26 36.61 38.39
CA PRO A 835 29.82 36.47 39.77
C PRO A 835 30.28 35.14 40.37
N GLN A 836 30.76 35.19 41.60
CA GLN A 836 31.05 33.99 42.37
C GLN A 836 29.71 33.28 42.69
N PRO A 837 29.63 31.94 42.54
CA PRO A 837 28.46 31.18 42.95
C PRO A 837 28.13 31.45 44.41
N LEU A 838 26.85 31.72 44.67
CA LEU A 838 26.34 31.92 46.03
C LEU A 838 25.99 30.58 46.68
N SER A 839 26.19 30.48 47.99
CA SER A 839 25.63 29.34 48.74
C SER A 839 24.11 29.40 48.65
N THR A 840 23.51 28.48 47.88
CA THR A 840 22.11 28.57 47.46
C THR A 840 21.28 27.44 48.07
N LEU A 841 20.15 27.80 48.69
CA LEU A 841 19.11 26.85 49.11
C LEU A 841 17.91 26.95 48.16
N LEU A 842 17.62 25.87 47.45
CA LEU A 842 16.48 25.73 46.54
C LEU A 842 15.36 24.93 47.20
N TYR A 843 14.16 25.50 47.20
CA TYR A 843 12.91 24.78 47.42
C TYR A 843 11.96 25.07 46.27
N GLU A 844 11.60 24.03 45.53
CA GLU A 844 10.76 24.11 44.33
C GLU A 844 9.70 23.01 44.40
N GLU A 845 8.42 23.40 44.32
CA GLU A 845 7.26 22.51 44.26
C GLU A 845 6.44 22.82 42.99
N ASP A 846 6.18 21.78 42.20
CA ASP A 846 5.35 21.81 40.99
C ASP A 846 3.84 21.78 41.29
N CYS A 847 3.02 22.05 40.26
CA CYS A 847 1.56 21.89 40.36
C CYS A 847 1.14 20.41 40.35
N TRP A 848 1.81 19.57 39.53
CA TRP A 848 1.54 18.14 39.36
C TRP A 848 2.85 17.36 39.29
N THR A 849 2.89 16.16 39.89
CA THR A 849 4.11 15.33 39.92
C THR A 849 4.57 14.96 38.51
N ASP A 850 5.88 15.01 38.28
CA ASP A 850 6.62 14.63 37.04
C ASP A 850 6.95 15.77 36.05
N TRP A 851 6.95 17.03 36.49
CA TRP A 851 7.27 18.18 35.63
C TRP A 851 8.73 18.67 35.78
N PRO A 852 9.28 19.36 34.76
CA PRO A 852 10.66 19.88 34.79
C PRO A 852 10.88 20.80 35.99
N THR A 853 12.08 20.86 36.55
CA THR A 853 12.44 21.73 37.67
C THR A 853 13.17 22.97 37.16
N PRO A 854 12.47 24.06 36.79
CA PRO A 854 13.05 25.13 35.97
C PRO A 854 14.13 25.94 36.70
N TYR A 855 14.04 26.16 38.03
CA TYR A 855 15.12 26.81 38.77
C TYR A 855 16.33 25.89 38.97
N LYS A 856 16.10 24.57 39.08
CA LYS A 856 17.20 23.59 39.05
C LYS A 856 17.94 23.66 37.72
N ASP A 857 17.23 23.67 36.60
CA ASP A 857 17.82 23.77 35.26
C ASP A 857 18.54 25.10 35.05
N ALA A 858 18.04 26.19 35.63
CA ALA A 858 18.69 27.51 35.61
C ALA A 858 20.02 27.51 36.40
N LEU A 859 20.04 26.91 37.60
CA LEU A 859 21.26 26.76 38.39
C LEU A 859 22.28 25.84 37.71
N ASP A 860 21.82 24.75 37.11
CA ASP A 860 22.66 23.84 36.31
C ASP A 860 23.23 24.56 35.07
N ALA A 861 22.44 25.41 34.40
CA ALA A 861 22.87 26.22 33.26
C ALA A 861 23.94 27.26 33.65
N LEU A 862 23.89 27.79 34.87
CA LEU A 862 24.93 28.65 35.44
C LEU A 862 26.17 27.85 35.92
N GLY A 863 26.03 26.54 36.11
CA GLY A 863 27.05 25.68 36.71
C GLY A 863 27.24 25.91 38.20
N TRP A 864 26.20 26.36 38.91
CA TRP A 864 26.28 26.70 40.33
C TRP A 864 25.91 25.51 41.21
N GLN A 865 26.57 25.38 42.36
CA GLN A 865 26.24 24.37 43.36
C GLN A 865 25.13 24.89 44.28
N TYR A 866 24.19 24.02 44.63
CA TYR A 866 23.04 24.37 45.48
C TYR A 866 22.63 23.18 46.34
N SER A 867 21.95 23.49 47.44
CA SER A 867 21.27 22.50 48.29
C SER A 867 19.78 22.50 47.96
N VAL A 868 19.20 21.33 47.73
CA VAL A 868 17.76 21.17 47.47
C VAL A 868 17.06 20.69 48.74
N ALA A 869 15.99 21.38 49.12
CA ALA A 869 15.05 20.89 50.11
C ALA A 869 13.90 20.13 49.41
N THR A 870 13.62 18.90 49.82
CA THR A 870 12.59 18.04 49.20
C THR A 870 11.18 18.26 49.77
N GLY A 871 11.05 19.14 50.76
CA GLY A 871 9.79 19.43 51.43
C GLY A 871 9.89 20.67 52.31
N GLU A 872 8.75 21.30 52.59
CA GLU A 872 8.70 22.58 53.31
C GLU A 872 9.27 22.52 54.73
N LYS A 873 9.10 21.40 55.43
CA LYS A 873 9.69 21.18 56.76
C LYS A 873 11.21 21.09 56.70
N ASP A 874 11.74 20.42 55.68
CA ASP A 874 13.18 20.28 55.47
C ASP A 874 13.78 21.62 55.03
N PHE A 875 13.06 22.38 54.21
CA PHE A 875 13.41 23.74 53.83
C PHE A 875 13.51 24.65 55.06
N LEU A 876 12.48 24.70 55.90
CA LEU A 876 12.47 25.55 57.10
C LEU A 876 13.61 25.18 58.06
N LYS A 877 13.91 23.89 58.19
CA LYS A 877 15.02 23.39 58.99
C LYS A 877 16.38 23.85 58.43
N ALA A 878 16.59 23.72 57.12
CA ALA A 878 17.81 24.16 56.44
C ALA A 878 17.99 25.68 56.53
N LEU A 879 16.92 26.45 56.27
CA LEU A 879 16.96 27.91 56.36
C LEU A 879 17.33 28.39 57.76
N LYS A 880 16.76 27.78 58.81
CA LYS A 880 17.07 28.09 60.22
C LYS A 880 18.49 27.67 60.62
N ALA A 881 19.07 26.65 59.97
CA ALA A 881 20.45 26.27 60.20
C ALA A 881 21.44 27.31 59.66
N GLY A 882 21.02 28.13 58.69
CA GLY A 882 21.82 29.19 58.09
C GLY A 882 22.88 28.68 57.11
N GLY A 883 23.77 29.57 56.67
CA GLY A 883 24.86 29.25 55.74
C GLY A 883 24.54 29.41 54.26
N PHE A 884 23.43 30.07 53.92
CA PHE A 884 23.04 30.37 52.54
C PHE A 884 23.07 31.89 52.31
N ASP A 885 23.55 32.30 51.14
CA ASP A 885 23.54 33.69 50.69
C ASP A 885 22.30 33.98 49.82
N LEU A 886 21.81 32.95 49.12
CA LEU A 886 20.63 32.99 48.25
C LEU A 886 19.64 31.90 48.64
N VAL A 887 18.37 32.28 48.70
CA VAL A 887 17.23 31.36 48.80
C VAL A 887 16.34 31.53 47.58
N ILE A 888 15.99 30.40 46.96
CA ILE A 888 14.97 30.33 45.92
C ILE A 888 13.81 29.52 46.50
N TYR A 889 12.68 30.17 46.70
CA TYR A 889 11.48 29.56 47.26
C TYR A 889 10.33 29.67 46.27
N VAL A 890 9.97 28.53 45.70
CA VAL A 890 9.00 28.39 44.63
C VAL A 890 7.99 27.32 45.02
N ARG A 891 6.71 27.68 45.09
CA ARG A 891 5.68 26.76 45.60
C ARG A 891 4.34 26.92 44.90
N TYR A 892 3.98 25.97 44.02
CA TYR A 892 2.77 26.12 43.19
C TYR A 892 1.59 25.19 43.49
N ARG A 893 1.69 24.30 44.48
CA ARG A 893 0.60 23.38 44.82
C ARG A 893 -0.21 23.79 46.03
N THR A 894 0.44 24.30 47.07
CA THR A 894 -0.19 24.53 48.37
C THR A 894 0.24 25.86 48.97
N GLN A 895 -0.57 26.39 49.87
CA GLN A 895 -0.25 27.62 50.59
C GLN A 895 0.99 27.43 51.49
N SER A 896 1.89 28.41 51.49
CA SER A 896 3.08 28.41 52.35
C SER A 896 2.72 28.53 53.82
N ALA A 897 3.42 27.80 54.68
CA ALA A 897 3.21 27.86 56.12
C ALA A 897 3.62 29.25 56.69
N PRO A 898 2.87 29.84 57.64
CA PRO A 898 3.17 31.17 58.17
C PRO A 898 4.58 31.31 58.80
N ASP A 899 5.10 30.23 59.39
CA ASP A 899 6.43 30.20 59.99
C ASP A 899 7.56 30.18 58.95
N VAL A 900 7.29 29.67 57.75
CA VAL A 900 8.19 29.76 56.59
C VAL A 900 8.26 31.19 56.07
N ILE A 901 7.11 31.85 55.91
CA ILE A 901 7.07 33.26 55.50
C ILE A 901 7.80 34.16 56.51
N ALA A 902 7.61 33.91 57.81
CA ALA A 902 8.33 34.63 58.86
C ALA A 902 9.85 34.37 58.79
N ALA A 903 10.28 33.14 58.55
CA ALA A 903 11.70 32.79 58.43
C ALA A 903 12.35 33.40 57.17
N LEU A 904 11.67 33.40 56.03
CA LEU A 904 12.09 34.07 54.80
C LEU A 904 12.27 35.58 55.03
N LYS A 905 11.32 36.20 55.73
CA LYS A 905 11.44 37.62 56.10
C LYS A 905 12.68 37.87 56.96
N SER A 906 12.89 37.08 58.02
CA SER A 906 14.07 37.20 58.88
C SER A 906 15.38 36.98 58.11
N PHE A 907 15.39 36.09 57.13
CA PHE A 907 16.53 35.86 56.26
C PHE A 907 16.86 37.08 55.40
N VAL A 908 15.86 37.71 54.77
CA VAL A 908 16.04 38.94 53.99
C VAL A 908 16.46 40.11 54.88
N ASP A 909 15.84 40.28 56.06
CA ASP A 909 16.21 41.31 57.04
C ASP A 909 17.68 41.18 57.48
N ALA A 910 18.21 39.95 57.55
CA ALA A 910 19.60 39.65 57.87
C ALA A 910 20.57 39.86 56.69
N GLY A 911 20.07 40.33 55.54
CA GLY A 911 20.87 40.58 54.33
C GLY A 911 20.86 39.42 53.33
N GLY A 912 20.06 38.38 53.53
CA GLY A 912 19.90 37.30 52.55
C GLY A 912 19.26 37.77 51.24
N ARG A 913 19.51 37.04 50.15
CA ARG A 913 18.93 37.29 48.82
C ARG A 913 17.83 36.28 48.53
N LEU A 914 16.67 36.73 48.04
CA LEU A 914 15.49 35.87 47.89
C LEU A 914 14.85 35.99 46.50
N VAL A 915 14.70 34.86 45.82
CA VAL A 915 13.72 34.71 44.74
C VAL A 915 12.48 34.05 45.33
N PHE A 916 11.31 34.68 45.17
CA PHE A 916 10.08 34.21 45.79
C PHE A 916 8.93 34.15 44.78
N SER A 917 8.33 32.97 44.67
CA SER A 917 7.10 32.76 43.91
C SER A 917 6.20 31.71 44.55
N VAL A 918 4.89 31.98 44.59
CA VAL A 918 3.91 31.12 45.26
C VAL A 918 2.58 31.11 44.52
N TRP A 919 1.85 29.99 44.63
CA TRP A 919 0.54 29.74 44.03
C TRP A 919 -0.54 30.78 44.38
N ASP A 920 -0.70 31.07 45.68
CA ASP A 920 -1.75 31.96 46.20
C ASP A 920 -1.15 32.96 47.20
N PRO A 921 -0.59 34.08 46.72
CA PRO A 921 0.10 35.05 47.55
C PRO A 921 -0.84 35.80 48.50
N ASP A 922 -0.58 35.70 49.81
CA ASP A 922 -1.22 36.56 50.82
C ASP A 922 -0.46 37.88 50.94
N PHE A 923 -0.79 38.84 50.07
CA PHE A 923 -0.13 40.15 50.00
C PHE A 923 -0.20 40.98 51.29
N LYS A 924 -0.93 40.54 52.33
CA LYS A 924 -0.92 41.18 53.66
C LYS A 924 0.29 40.80 54.50
N GLN A 925 1.04 39.76 54.11
CA GLN A 925 2.21 39.32 54.85
C GLN A 925 3.35 40.36 54.75
N PRO A 926 4.06 40.66 55.85
CA PRO A 926 5.12 41.67 55.85
C PRO A 926 6.29 41.41 54.87
N LEU A 927 6.46 40.18 54.39
CA LEU A 927 7.48 39.82 53.41
C LEU A 927 7.30 40.58 52.08
N TYR A 928 6.07 40.73 51.59
CA TYR A 928 5.79 41.44 50.32
C TYR A 928 6.17 42.93 50.40
N GLY A 929 6.06 43.54 51.58
CA GLY A 929 6.54 44.90 51.82
C GLY A 929 8.06 45.03 51.62
N LEU A 930 8.85 44.00 51.98
CA LEU A 930 10.30 43.98 51.70
C LEU A 930 10.63 43.79 50.21
N MET A 931 9.66 43.32 49.43
CA MET A 931 9.76 43.13 47.98
C MET A 931 9.20 44.32 47.20
N GLY A 932 8.76 45.36 47.90
CA GLY A 932 8.22 46.58 47.30
C GLY A 932 6.82 46.45 46.71
N ILE A 933 6.01 45.53 47.26
CA ILE A 933 4.66 45.20 46.78
C ILE A 933 3.60 45.62 47.81
N ASP A 934 2.54 46.31 47.37
CA ASP A 934 1.44 46.81 48.23
C ASP A 934 0.14 46.00 48.10
N GLY A 935 0.04 45.13 47.09
CA GLY A 935 -1.13 44.29 46.83
C GLY A 935 -1.08 43.64 45.46
N GLY A 936 -2.01 42.73 45.18
CA GLY A 936 -2.09 42.04 43.88
C GLY A 936 -3.30 41.13 43.74
N VAL A 937 -3.46 40.55 42.56
CA VAL A 937 -4.55 39.61 42.22
C VAL A 937 -4.00 38.45 41.39
N THR A 938 -4.51 37.25 41.65
CA THR A 938 -4.20 36.05 40.87
C THR A 938 -5.04 35.95 39.60
N TYR A 939 -4.57 35.19 38.61
CA TYR A 939 -5.31 34.86 37.39
C TYR A 939 -5.19 33.37 37.05
N LYS A 940 -6.10 32.90 36.19
CA LYS A 940 -6.29 31.48 35.83
C LYS A 940 -6.35 31.25 34.32
N SER A 941 -5.78 32.19 33.58
CA SER A 941 -5.59 32.07 32.14
C SER A 941 -4.17 32.54 31.90
N PRO A 942 -3.27 31.67 31.42
CA PRO A 942 -1.90 32.05 31.13
C PRO A 942 -1.87 33.28 30.23
N ALA A 943 -0.99 34.24 30.55
CA ALA A 943 -0.82 35.47 29.80
C ALA A 943 0.66 35.67 29.44
N PRO A 944 0.96 36.37 28.33
CA PRO A 944 2.34 36.71 28.00
C PRO A 944 2.96 37.62 29.05
N LEU A 945 4.18 37.28 29.49
CA LEU A 945 5.00 38.15 30.32
C LEU A 945 5.84 39.05 29.43
N ASN A 946 5.58 40.36 29.49
CA ASN A 946 6.27 41.35 28.66
C ASN A 946 7.34 42.08 29.47
N ALA A 947 8.57 42.04 28.98
CA ALA A 947 9.64 42.89 29.46
C ALA A 947 9.28 44.36 29.21
N TRP A 948 9.26 45.15 30.27
CA TRP A 948 9.06 46.61 30.18
C TRP A 948 10.35 47.34 29.81
N GLU A 949 11.47 46.70 30.12
CA GLU A 949 12.81 47.10 29.70
C GLU A 949 13.50 45.86 29.09
N PRO A 950 13.39 45.64 27.76
CA PRO A 950 13.94 44.44 27.11
C PRO A 950 15.46 44.29 27.28
N ASP A 951 16.18 45.40 27.41
CA ASP A 951 17.64 45.42 27.64
C ASP A 951 18.02 45.22 29.12
N HIS A 952 17.04 45.11 30.02
CA HIS A 952 17.29 44.88 31.43
C HIS A 952 18.04 43.54 31.60
N PRO A 953 19.05 43.44 32.50
CA PRO A 953 19.84 42.23 32.65
C PRO A 953 19.01 40.96 32.88
N LEU A 954 17.85 41.06 33.53
CA LEU A 954 16.93 39.93 33.72
C LEU A 954 16.44 39.29 32.40
N PHE A 955 16.43 40.03 31.29
CA PHE A 955 16.08 39.53 29.96
C PHE A 955 17.29 39.42 29.03
N ALA A 956 18.32 40.24 29.25
CA ALA A 956 19.43 40.32 28.32
C ALA A 956 20.66 39.48 28.70
N ARG A 957 20.92 39.19 29.99
CA ARG A 957 22.23 38.68 30.45
C ARG A 957 22.18 37.79 31.71
N PRO A 958 22.97 36.70 31.78
CA PRO A 958 23.92 36.22 30.76
C PRO A 958 23.27 35.42 29.62
N PHE A 959 21.95 35.24 29.67
CA PHE A 959 21.14 34.58 28.64
C PHE A 959 20.24 35.62 27.96
N GLY A 960 20.29 35.71 26.64
CA GLY A 960 19.32 36.51 25.90
C GLY A 960 17.96 35.80 25.88
N VAL A 961 16.93 36.47 26.38
CA VAL A 961 15.56 35.96 26.49
C VAL A 961 14.66 36.84 25.63
N PRO A 962 13.63 36.28 24.96
CA PRO A 962 12.64 37.08 24.26
C PRO A 962 12.04 38.17 25.15
N ALA A 963 11.85 39.37 24.59
CA ALA A 963 11.19 40.47 25.29
C ALA A 963 9.74 40.15 25.70
N THR A 964 9.11 39.17 25.06
CA THR A 964 7.82 38.63 25.46
C THR A 964 7.93 37.13 25.63
N LEU A 965 7.71 36.64 26.84
CA LEU A 965 7.62 35.22 27.15
C LEU A 965 6.16 34.79 26.99
N SER A 966 5.89 33.99 25.96
CA SER A 966 4.55 33.51 25.65
C SER A 966 4.29 32.15 26.29
N PRO A 967 3.17 31.96 27.02
CA PRO A 967 2.80 30.65 27.53
C PRO A 967 2.65 29.65 26.39
N VAL A 968 3.31 28.49 26.52
CA VAL A 968 3.18 27.36 25.58
C VAL A 968 2.27 26.26 26.15
N GLN A 969 1.89 26.40 27.41
CA GLN A 969 1.09 25.43 28.15
C GLN A 969 0.36 26.09 29.33
N ASP A 970 -0.68 25.41 29.79
CA ASP A 970 -1.49 25.77 30.98
C ASP A 970 -1.35 24.62 31.98
N THR A 971 -0.66 24.87 33.10
CA THR A 971 -0.14 23.81 33.99
C THR A 971 -0.71 23.83 35.40
N CYS A 972 -1.40 24.91 35.79
CA CYS A 972 -1.78 25.17 37.16
C CYS A 972 -3.21 25.74 37.25
N ILE A 973 -3.87 25.59 38.40
CA ILE A 973 -5.22 26.19 38.61
C ILE A 973 -5.13 27.72 38.77
N VAL A 974 -3.95 28.21 39.16
CA VAL A 974 -3.59 29.63 39.21
C VAL A 974 -2.31 29.77 38.41
N ASP A 975 -2.36 30.59 37.37
CA ASP A 975 -1.27 30.76 36.38
C ASP A 975 -0.32 31.89 36.76
N GLY A 976 -0.67 32.63 37.79
CA GLY A 976 0.20 33.58 38.44
C GLY A 976 -0.56 34.73 39.08
N ALA A 977 0.16 35.81 39.38
CA ALA A 977 -0.35 37.01 40.00
C ALA A 977 0.27 38.27 39.40
N ARG A 978 -0.57 39.30 39.28
CA ARG A 978 -0.14 40.67 38.96
C ARG A 978 -0.28 41.56 40.18
N VAL A 979 0.68 42.46 40.37
CA VAL A 979 0.88 43.20 41.60
C VAL A 979 0.94 44.71 41.38
N THR A 980 0.61 45.44 42.43
CA THR A 980 0.82 46.88 42.55
C THR A 980 2.14 47.12 43.27
N VAL A 981 3.05 47.83 42.61
CA VAL A 981 4.38 48.14 43.13
C VAL A 981 4.34 49.46 43.91
N LYS A 982 5.04 49.51 45.04
CA LYS A 982 5.13 50.70 45.91
C LYS A 982 6.49 51.40 45.76
N ASP A 983 7.54 50.71 46.15
CA ASP A 983 8.93 51.19 46.20
C ASP A 983 9.92 50.17 45.62
N GLY A 984 9.43 49.07 45.04
CA GLY A 984 10.21 48.17 44.20
C GLY A 984 10.34 48.68 42.76
N VAL A 985 11.15 47.98 41.96
CA VAL A 985 11.33 48.24 40.52
C VAL A 985 10.64 47.12 39.74
N ALA A 986 9.59 47.46 39.01
CA ALA A 986 8.88 46.52 38.14
C ALA A 986 9.56 46.46 36.77
N VAL A 987 10.00 45.27 36.38
CA VAL A 987 10.76 45.05 35.13
C VAL A 987 9.96 44.34 34.04
N ALA A 988 8.85 43.69 34.41
CA ALA A 988 7.97 42.99 33.48
C ALA A 988 6.56 42.78 34.04
N GLY A 989 5.58 42.59 33.14
CA GLY A 989 4.18 42.40 33.49
C GLY A 989 3.29 41.92 32.31
N LEU A 990 2.00 41.75 32.59
CA LEU A 990 1.01 41.21 31.62
C LEU A 990 0.45 42.28 30.65
N GLY A 991 0.80 43.55 30.89
CA GLY A 991 0.39 44.72 30.08
C GLY A 991 1.59 45.62 29.76
N GLY A 992 1.31 46.86 29.34
CA GLY A 992 2.36 47.84 29.04
C GLY A 992 3.05 48.42 30.28
N PRO A 993 4.24 49.03 30.12
CA PRO A 993 4.95 49.70 31.21
C PRO A 993 4.09 50.81 31.84
N GLY A 994 4.00 50.81 33.17
CA GLY A 994 3.26 51.82 33.93
C GLY A 994 1.75 51.56 34.08
N GLU A 995 1.22 50.46 33.53
CA GLU A 995 -0.16 50.05 33.80
C GLU A 995 -0.33 49.60 35.26
N ALA A 996 -1.24 50.28 35.97
CA ALA A 996 -1.47 50.04 37.39
C ALA A 996 -1.91 48.58 37.64
N GLY A 997 -1.20 47.89 38.53
CA GLY A 997 -1.52 46.52 38.94
C GLY A 997 -1.18 45.44 37.91
N GLN A 998 -0.37 45.72 36.89
CA GLN A 998 0.03 44.75 35.86
C GLN A 998 1.44 44.17 36.02
N ALA A 999 2.21 44.62 37.02
CA ALA A 999 3.56 44.11 37.23
C ALA A 999 3.51 42.65 37.67
N ALA A 1000 4.41 41.82 37.13
CA ALA A 1000 4.54 40.42 37.53
C ALA A 1000 5.97 40.08 37.96
N VAL A 1001 6.97 40.90 37.60
CA VAL A 1001 8.35 40.73 38.06
C VAL A 1001 8.81 42.00 38.73
N VAL A 1002 9.11 41.92 40.03
CA VAL A 1002 9.45 43.07 40.86
C VAL A 1002 10.75 42.81 41.61
N ILE A 1003 11.70 43.72 41.43
CA ILE A 1003 12.92 43.79 42.22
C ILE A 1003 12.63 44.63 43.47
N GLY A 1004 12.91 44.10 44.66
CA GLY A 1004 12.68 44.83 45.90
C GLY A 1004 13.61 46.04 46.07
N PRO A 1005 13.24 47.01 46.94
CA PRO A 1005 13.90 48.30 47.09
C PRO A 1005 15.40 48.22 47.43
N THR A 1006 15.86 47.14 48.05
CA THR A 1006 17.28 46.94 48.41
C THR A 1006 18.06 46.10 47.38
N GLY A 1007 17.44 45.76 46.24
CA GLY A 1007 18.00 44.85 45.23
C GLY A 1007 18.26 43.43 45.73
N ARG A 1008 17.75 43.02 46.90
CA ARG A 1008 17.99 41.68 47.48
C ARG A 1008 16.88 40.68 47.19
N THR A 1009 15.74 41.13 46.70
CA THR A 1009 14.58 40.28 46.47
C THR A 1009 14.08 40.41 45.05
N ILE A 1010 13.66 39.28 44.47
CA ILE A 1010 12.93 39.24 43.20
C ILE A 1010 11.62 38.50 43.48
N TYR A 1011 10.50 39.17 43.24
CA TYR A 1011 9.19 38.56 43.17
C TYR A 1011 8.91 38.13 41.74
N MET A 1012 8.53 36.87 41.57
CA MET A 1012 8.08 36.30 40.31
C MET A 1012 6.60 35.95 40.48
N GLY A 1013 5.73 36.68 39.80
CA GLY A 1013 4.27 36.52 39.86
C GLY A 1013 3.77 35.48 38.87
N GLU A 1014 4.46 35.28 37.75
CA GLU A 1014 4.15 34.24 36.76
C GLU A 1014 4.65 32.87 37.20
N VAL A 1015 3.95 31.82 36.79
CA VAL A 1015 4.41 30.44 36.96
C VAL A 1015 5.45 30.12 35.87
N PRO A 1016 6.74 29.83 36.19
CA PRO A 1016 7.77 29.56 35.19
C PRO A 1016 7.48 28.37 34.28
N PHE A 1017 6.64 27.44 34.76
CA PHE A 1017 6.17 26.28 34.03
C PHE A 1017 5.21 26.65 32.88
N LEU A 1018 4.82 27.91 32.68
CA LEU A 1018 4.00 28.28 31.53
C LEU A 1018 4.81 28.43 30.25
N PHE A 1019 6.11 28.72 30.36
CA PHE A 1019 6.96 29.08 29.23
C PHE A 1019 7.76 27.89 28.70
N ALA A 1020 8.25 27.99 27.47
CA ALA A 1020 9.13 26.98 26.89
C ALA A 1020 10.36 26.75 27.79
N PRO A 1021 10.83 25.50 27.99
CA PRO A 1021 11.90 25.20 28.93
C PRO A 1021 13.18 26.03 28.73
N GLU A 1022 13.54 26.30 27.48
CA GLU A 1022 14.71 27.11 27.11
C GLU A 1022 14.59 28.58 27.53
N ASP A 1023 13.41 29.17 27.33
CA ASP A 1023 13.12 30.56 27.63
C ASP A 1023 12.98 30.77 29.14
N ALA A 1024 12.27 29.85 29.81
CA ALA A 1024 12.17 29.81 31.27
C ALA A 1024 13.57 29.68 31.89
N ARG A 1025 14.37 28.70 31.46
CA ARG A 1025 15.72 28.46 31.99
C ARG A 1025 16.61 29.71 31.86
N GLY A 1026 16.61 30.37 30.71
CA GLY A 1026 17.39 31.60 30.49
C GLY A 1026 16.95 32.73 31.41
N PHE A 1027 15.64 32.99 31.47
CA PHE A 1027 15.06 34.06 32.29
C PHE A 1027 15.33 33.86 33.78
N LEU A 1028 15.13 32.64 34.29
CA LEU A 1028 15.38 32.32 35.69
C LEU A 1028 16.86 32.36 36.05
N ALA A 1029 17.75 31.94 35.14
CA ALA A 1029 19.18 32.03 35.35
C ALA A 1029 19.66 33.49 35.43
N ASN A 1030 19.08 34.38 34.63
CA ASN A 1030 19.35 35.82 34.71
C ASN A 1030 18.94 36.40 36.07
N GLN A 1031 17.83 35.95 36.68
CA GLN A 1031 17.42 36.38 38.03
C GLN A 1031 18.46 36.00 39.10
N ILE A 1032 18.93 34.76 39.07
CA ILE A 1032 19.95 34.25 39.99
C ILE A 1032 21.25 35.03 39.82
N HIS A 1033 21.68 35.22 38.58
CA HIS A 1033 22.88 35.97 38.24
C HIS A 1033 22.80 37.44 38.67
N TRP A 1034 21.65 38.08 38.47
CA TRP A 1034 21.42 39.47 38.86
C TRP A 1034 21.51 39.65 40.38
N LEU A 1035 20.89 38.76 41.17
CA LEU A 1035 20.99 38.84 42.64
C LEU A 1035 22.43 38.65 43.15
N ALA A 1036 23.24 37.84 42.48
CA ALA A 1036 24.64 37.66 42.88
C ALA A 1036 25.54 38.86 42.59
N THR A 1037 25.18 39.63 41.57
CA THR A 1037 25.95 40.80 41.11
C THR A 1037 25.47 42.10 41.78
N HIS A 1038 24.16 42.23 42.02
CA HIS A 1038 23.51 43.48 42.45
C HIS A 1038 22.89 43.41 43.85
N GLY A 1039 22.91 42.26 44.51
CA GLY A 1039 22.27 42.07 45.82
C GLY A 1039 23.00 42.82 46.94
N GLY A 1040 22.67 44.10 47.10
CA GLY A 1040 23.22 45.00 48.12
C GLY A 1040 23.46 46.44 47.67
N MET A 1041 23.04 46.84 46.46
CA MET A 1041 23.03 48.25 46.02
C MET A 1041 21.95 49.09 46.71
#